data_AF-A0A2W1BH77-F1
#
_entry.id   AF-A0A2W1BH77-F1
#
_cell.length_a   1.000
_cell.length_b   1.000
_cell.length_c   1.000
_cell.angle_alpha   90.00
_cell.angle_beta   90.00
_cell.angle_gamma   90.00
#
_symmetry.space_group_name_H-M   'P 1'
#
loop_
_entity.id
_entity.type
_entity.pdbx_description
1 polymer ?
#
loop_
_entity_poly.entity_id
_entity_poly.type
_entity_poly.pdbx_seq_one_letter_code
_entity_poly.pdbx_strand_id
1 'polypeptide(L)'
;MNTCLVCSARDVEPEHFATEKHKKNSSLKQFALNKSQFVTNRKGVAAVFCDVKSSFGTEFGNKDGKIKISAKPNEKVEFTFLLSNESSMDDLLITYIQLVHKQFNFVMANNPFGAGSKPRLLAPRSKLSDKITVTFSSPNIGQYETPILFYFVKKDNNESVILMREMVVFVEGSQTVHDNIISPYERKGVWAKELIKSASSDRCDDMFQIPKNCKQIYATNLKLPEKASQREKDLSADIRKIFSIGITKENYIKFFHNVLWYEETIIRVNIKKYNMSGVQIVVQHSLHGTCYKLEVPGLGEKRPSLMLGDLLFIKPHNQNEVMFGAIVKEINDSEAIIGDLHPKFSQHYRAGALFDVRFFMSRVPLERMHHAVHAVFTEGHECRIFPKETNRVKQVKPIVNFFNPLVEGNLEQRCAVERIVSGTADTAPYLLHGPPGTGKTVTIVEAVLQLVLKDPSHRIMVCTDSNSAADHVATMLIKYAHMFKSDAWLLRANSKFRVWETLPECLVEYSNGSCRANFEPVDVEEFVTYNIVITTLSHAAKFARQSRSRGMAHHITHLFIDEAAQASEPACLIPVCGLLRPRATLVLAGDPHQLGPALAKEDRISNIDILGEKQHSRAVVFHGVLSKEQKIGKSPSYFNMLECEIVQLYVRRLVTVHNVINKYLYISSYFNMLECEIVQLYVRRLVTVHNVAMQDIGIVTPYIRQVYQIKKLLKEISYDKIEVGTVEAYQGKEKRIIIISTVRANCNLLDHDAKFQLGFLVDDKRFNVAITRAKAKVIIIGNPLCLEKDIKWRMYMQRCRELGTYHGFDSFSLGGETLETVVEDIVGTITPMLQNIKIAPKKRVRRKKTQKNQ
;
A
#
# COMPACT_ATOMS: atom_id res chain seq x y z
N MET A 1 -18.41 -11.27 -31.28
CA MET A 1 -17.80 -12.00 -30.16
C MET A 1 -18.43 -11.50 -28.87
N ASN A 2 -19.38 -12.25 -28.32
CA ASN A 2 -20.06 -11.88 -27.08
C ASN A 2 -19.23 -12.35 -25.88
N THR A 3 -18.80 -11.43 -25.01
CA THR A 3 -18.06 -11.75 -23.78
C THR A 3 -18.91 -11.51 -22.54
N CYS A 4 -19.11 -12.55 -21.74
CA CYS A 4 -19.89 -12.43 -20.51
C CYS A 4 -19.04 -11.87 -19.36
N LEU A 5 -19.17 -10.56 -19.07
CA LEU A 5 -18.55 -9.89 -17.90
C LEU A 5 -19.11 -10.32 -16.52
N VAL A 6 -19.91 -11.38 -16.47
CA VAL A 6 -20.48 -12.01 -15.25
C VAL A 6 -19.95 -13.44 -15.07
N CYS A 7 -19.56 -14.13 -16.14
CA CYS A 7 -19.01 -15.49 -16.10
C CYS A 7 -17.56 -15.60 -16.61
N SER A 8 -16.98 -14.52 -17.11
CA SER A 8 -15.68 -14.47 -17.81
C SER A 8 -15.57 -15.43 -19.01
N ALA A 9 -16.72 -15.84 -19.57
CA ALA A 9 -16.80 -16.69 -20.75
C ALA A 9 -16.70 -15.83 -22.02
N ARG A 10 -15.91 -16.31 -22.99
CA ARG A 10 -15.83 -15.75 -24.35
C ARG A 10 -16.80 -16.48 -25.26
N ASP A 11 -17.18 -15.80 -26.34
CA ASP A 11 -17.98 -16.32 -27.44
C ASP A 11 -19.22 -17.07 -26.97
N VAL A 12 -19.99 -16.39 -26.12
CA VAL A 12 -21.21 -16.92 -25.50
C VAL A 12 -22.44 -16.69 -26.36
N GLU A 13 -23.08 -17.80 -26.73
CA GLU A 13 -24.40 -17.82 -27.36
C GLU A 13 -25.50 -17.22 -26.46
N PRO A 14 -26.64 -16.77 -27.01
CA PRO A 14 -27.74 -16.19 -26.23
C PRO A 14 -28.22 -17.09 -25.07
N GLU A 15 -28.19 -18.41 -25.28
CA GLU A 15 -28.55 -19.42 -24.29
C GLU A 15 -27.67 -19.39 -23.03
N HIS A 16 -26.43 -18.87 -23.13
CA HIS A 16 -25.54 -18.69 -21.98
C HIS A 16 -26.21 -17.88 -20.86
N PHE A 17 -26.95 -16.83 -21.22
CA PHE A 17 -27.63 -15.95 -20.27
C PHE A 17 -28.81 -16.65 -19.57
N ALA A 18 -29.34 -17.72 -20.18
CA ALA A 18 -30.34 -18.59 -19.57
C ALA A 18 -29.74 -19.66 -18.63
N THR A 19 -28.43 -19.94 -18.69
CA THR A 19 -27.79 -20.97 -17.86
C THR A 19 -27.85 -20.66 -16.35
N GLU A 20 -27.93 -21.70 -15.52
CA GLU A 20 -27.88 -21.56 -14.07
C GLU A 20 -26.60 -20.87 -13.58
N LYS A 21 -25.45 -21.20 -14.19
CA LYS A 21 -24.15 -20.59 -13.89
C LYS A 21 -24.18 -19.07 -14.10
N HIS A 22 -24.79 -18.60 -15.19
CA HIS A 22 -24.96 -17.18 -15.45
C HIS A 22 -25.91 -16.51 -14.46
N LYS A 23 -27.11 -17.08 -14.28
CA LYS A 23 -28.12 -16.56 -13.33
C LYS A 23 -27.55 -16.44 -11.92
N LYS A 24 -26.90 -17.50 -11.43
CA LYS A 24 -26.24 -17.55 -10.11
C LYS A 24 -25.15 -16.49 -9.94
N ASN A 25 -24.26 -16.34 -10.91
CA ASN A 25 -23.21 -15.31 -10.86
C ASN A 25 -23.78 -13.88 -10.98
N SER A 26 -24.87 -13.69 -11.71
CA SER A 26 -25.56 -12.39 -11.84
C SER A 26 -26.24 -11.99 -10.52
N SER A 27 -26.99 -12.91 -9.89
CA SER A 27 -27.59 -12.70 -8.56
C SER A 27 -26.52 -12.44 -7.49
N LEU A 28 -25.37 -13.13 -7.54
CA LEU A 28 -24.21 -12.85 -6.68
C LEU A 28 -23.70 -11.41 -6.84
N LYS A 29 -23.50 -10.98 -8.10
CA LYS A 29 -23.02 -9.62 -8.42
C LYS A 29 -24.03 -8.56 -7.95
N GLN A 30 -25.33 -8.80 -8.11
CA GLN A 30 -26.38 -7.91 -7.59
C GLN A 30 -26.45 -7.92 -6.06
N PHE A 31 -26.29 -9.07 -5.39
CA PHE A 31 -26.24 -9.17 -3.93
C PHE A 31 -25.07 -8.36 -3.36
N ALA A 32 -23.88 -8.47 -3.94
CA ALA A 32 -22.71 -7.69 -3.53
C ALA A 32 -22.91 -6.17 -3.71
N LEU A 33 -23.66 -5.75 -4.73
CA LEU A 33 -23.96 -4.34 -5.01
C LEU A 33 -25.14 -3.79 -4.19
N ASN A 34 -26.13 -4.61 -3.84
CA ASN A 34 -27.34 -4.17 -3.13
C ASN A 34 -27.97 -5.26 -2.23
N LYS A 35 -27.25 -5.70 -1.19
CA LYS A 35 -27.75 -6.69 -0.20
C LYS A 35 -29.17 -6.41 0.31
N SER A 36 -29.56 -5.13 0.43
CA SER A 36 -30.87 -4.72 0.96
C SER A 36 -32.07 -5.30 0.18
N GLN A 37 -31.92 -5.54 -1.13
CA GLN A 37 -32.99 -6.08 -1.99
C GLN A 37 -33.25 -7.58 -1.77
N PHE A 38 -32.24 -8.35 -1.35
CA PHE A 38 -32.30 -9.82 -1.21
C PHE A 38 -32.46 -10.28 0.25
N VAL A 39 -32.16 -9.39 1.21
CA VAL A 39 -32.29 -9.65 2.65
C VAL A 39 -33.73 -9.42 3.13
N THR A 40 -34.31 -8.27 2.78
CA THR A 40 -35.62 -7.84 3.27
C THR A 40 -36.76 -8.54 2.51
N ASN A 41 -37.83 -8.97 3.20
CA ASN A 41 -39.04 -9.54 2.55
C ASN A 41 -39.88 -8.43 1.88
N ARG A 42 -39.28 -7.75 0.90
CA ARG A 42 -40.01 -6.78 0.06
C ARG A 42 -41.09 -7.53 -0.72
N LYS A 43 -42.28 -6.91 -0.77
CA LYS A 43 -43.54 -7.50 -1.27
C LYS A 43 -44.21 -8.54 -0.35
N GLY A 44 -43.67 -8.85 0.83
CA GLY A 44 -44.36 -9.71 1.82
C GLY A 44 -44.63 -11.13 1.32
N VAL A 45 -43.72 -11.69 0.52
CA VAL A 45 -43.97 -12.91 -0.25
C VAL A 45 -43.55 -14.16 0.52
N ALA A 46 -42.32 -14.21 1.04
CA ALA A 46 -41.83 -15.37 1.78
C ALA A 46 -40.94 -14.96 2.96
N ALA A 47 -41.23 -15.50 4.14
CA ALA A 47 -40.32 -15.43 5.27
C ALA A 47 -39.44 -16.67 5.35
N VAL A 48 -38.18 -16.42 5.73
CA VAL A 48 -37.13 -17.42 5.92
C VAL A 48 -36.64 -17.28 7.35
N PHE A 49 -37.12 -18.15 8.22
CA PHE A 49 -36.61 -18.30 9.58
C PHE A 49 -35.52 -19.37 9.61
N CYS A 50 -34.56 -19.24 10.51
CA CYS A 50 -33.56 -20.28 10.75
C CYS A 50 -33.47 -20.56 12.24
N ASP A 51 -33.85 -21.77 12.65
CA ASP A 51 -33.43 -22.31 13.93
C ASP A 51 -31.97 -22.77 13.79
N VAL A 52 -31.16 -22.67 14.86
CA VAL A 52 -29.75 -23.09 14.81
C VAL A 52 -29.32 -23.70 16.14
N LYS A 53 -28.77 -24.92 16.08
CA LYS A 53 -28.25 -25.63 17.25
C LYS A 53 -26.72 -25.52 17.32
N SER A 54 -26.23 -24.99 18.44
CA SER A 54 -24.89 -25.23 18.99
C SER A 54 -24.95 -25.15 20.52
N SER A 55 -23.88 -25.60 21.19
CA SER A 55 -23.70 -25.58 22.65
C SER A 55 -23.54 -24.19 23.26
N PHE A 56 -23.54 -23.12 22.46
CA PHE A 56 -23.38 -21.72 22.90
C PHE A 56 -24.63 -20.84 22.74
N GLY A 57 -25.71 -21.36 22.15
CA GLY A 57 -26.94 -20.59 21.89
C GLY A 57 -26.86 -19.67 20.65
N THR A 58 -27.93 -18.91 20.41
CA THR A 58 -28.17 -18.20 19.15
C THR A 58 -28.38 -16.69 19.33
N GLU A 59 -27.62 -15.87 18.61
CA GLU A 59 -27.82 -14.42 18.51
C GLU A 59 -28.47 -14.01 17.17
N PHE A 60 -29.67 -13.45 17.22
CA PHE A 60 -30.43 -13.06 16.02
C PHE A 60 -30.07 -11.64 15.52
N GLY A 61 -29.04 -11.55 14.68
CA GLY A 61 -28.61 -10.35 13.94
C GLY A 61 -29.58 -9.90 12.81
N ASN A 62 -30.90 -9.88 13.07
CA ASN A 62 -31.96 -9.86 12.06
C ASN A 62 -32.13 -8.55 11.25
N LYS A 63 -31.19 -7.58 11.36
CA LYS A 63 -31.21 -6.32 10.61
C LYS A 63 -30.43 -6.38 9.29
N ASP A 64 -29.39 -7.22 9.21
CA ASP A 64 -28.46 -7.27 8.07
C ASP A 64 -28.54 -8.56 7.23
N GLY A 65 -29.37 -9.54 7.63
CA GLY A 65 -29.55 -10.81 6.91
C GLY A 65 -28.43 -11.84 7.09
N LYS A 66 -27.44 -11.55 7.96
CA LYS A 66 -26.47 -12.52 8.47
C LYS A 66 -27.06 -13.33 9.63
N ILE A 67 -26.79 -14.63 9.64
CA ILE A 67 -27.06 -15.53 10.77
C ILE A 67 -25.70 -15.86 11.39
N LYS A 68 -25.39 -15.26 12.55
CA LYS A 68 -24.13 -15.49 13.28
C LYS A 68 -24.34 -16.61 14.31
N ILE A 69 -23.33 -17.46 14.52
CA ILE A 69 -23.28 -18.39 15.65
C ILE A 69 -21.82 -18.76 16.01
N SER A 70 -21.56 -19.07 17.27
CA SER A 70 -20.27 -19.59 17.74
C SER A 70 -20.32 -21.10 18.04
N ALA A 71 -19.19 -21.77 17.85
CA ALA A 71 -19.03 -23.22 18.01
C ALA A 71 -17.60 -23.58 18.43
N LYS A 72 -17.39 -24.72 19.09
CA LYS A 72 -16.05 -25.29 19.36
C LYS A 72 -15.44 -25.92 18.10
N PRO A 73 -14.10 -26.12 18.08
CA PRO A 73 -13.46 -27.06 17.16
C PRO A 73 -14.18 -28.42 17.13
N ASN A 74 -14.41 -28.97 15.94
CA ASN A 74 -15.16 -30.20 15.66
C ASN A 74 -16.63 -30.22 16.14
N GLU A 75 -17.17 -29.13 16.67
CA GLU A 75 -18.60 -29.05 16.97
C GLU A 75 -19.41 -29.07 15.66
N LYS A 76 -20.56 -29.73 15.69
CA LYS A 76 -21.46 -29.86 14.54
C LYS A 76 -22.64 -28.91 14.71
N VAL A 77 -22.62 -27.81 13.97
CA VAL A 77 -23.70 -26.81 13.96
C VAL A 77 -24.78 -27.25 12.97
N GLU A 78 -26.05 -27.13 13.34
CA GLU A 78 -27.19 -27.45 12.48
C GLU A 78 -28.05 -26.19 12.24
N PHE A 79 -28.00 -25.63 11.03
CA PHE A 79 -28.90 -24.57 10.57
C PHE A 79 -30.17 -25.21 9.96
N THR A 80 -31.33 -25.00 10.57
CA THR A 80 -32.63 -25.50 10.10
C THR A 80 -33.49 -24.36 9.59
N PHE A 81 -33.60 -24.24 8.26
CA PHE A 81 -34.43 -23.22 7.62
C PHE A 81 -35.90 -23.66 7.53
N LEU A 82 -36.79 -22.75 7.93
CA LEU A 82 -38.23 -22.88 7.85
C LEU A 82 -38.77 -21.81 6.90
N LEU A 83 -39.57 -22.24 5.92
CA LEU A 83 -40.16 -21.37 4.89
C LEU A 83 -41.67 -21.20 5.11
N SER A 84 -42.15 -19.97 4.97
CA SER A 84 -43.58 -19.66 4.96
C SER A 84 -43.92 -18.63 3.90
N ASN A 85 -44.99 -18.87 3.14
CA ASN A 85 -45.57 -17.89 2.24
C ASN A 85 -46.37 -16.90 3.09
N GLU A 86 -45.99 -15.63 3.06
CA GLU A 86 -46.66 -14.55 3.80
C GLU A 86 -47.72 -13.82 2.96
N SER A 87 -47.78 -14.09 1.64
CA SER A 87 -48.83 -13.56 0.78
C SER A 87 -50.18 -14.16 1.14
N SER A 88 -51.22 -13.33 1.03
CA SER A 88 -52.63 -13.75 1.14
C SER A 88 -53.25 -14.13 -0.21
N MET A 89 -52.54 -13.95 -1.33
CA MET A 89 -53.07 -14.14 -2.69
C MET A 89 -52.19 -15.06 -3.55
N ASP A 90 -50.87 -14.90 -3.50
CA ASP A 90 -49.96 -15.53 -4.48
C ASP A 90 -49.62 -16.98 -4.14
N ASP A 91 -49.81 -17.88 -5.10
CA ASP A 91 -49.23 -19.22 -5.07
C ASP A 91 -47.72 -19.14 -5.40
N LEU A 92 -46.86 -19.77 -4.59
CA LEU A 92 -45.41 -19.77 -4.79
C LEU A 92 -44.88 -21.14 -5.20
N LEU A 93 -44.08 -21.17 -6.27
CA LEU A 93 -43.31 -22.34 -6.68
C LEU A 93 -41.88 -22.22 -6.15
N ILE A 94 -41.54 -23.03 -5.15
CA ILE A 94 -40.15 -23.26 -4.73
C ILE A 94 -39.46 -23.98 -5.89
N THR A 95 -38.50 -23.33 -6.54
CA THR A 95 -37.90 -23.81 -7.80
C THR A 95 -36.49 -24.35 -7.60
N TYR A 96 -35.68 -23.74 -6.73
CA TYR A 96 -34.52 -24.40 -6.11
C TYR A 96 -34.05 -23.67 -4.85
N ILE A 97 -33.30 -24.39 -4.01
CA ILE A 97 -32.59 -23.87 -2.84
C ILE A 97 -31.17 -24.43 -2.86
N GLN A 98 -30.16 -23.59 -2.71
CA GLN A 98 -28.76 -24.04 -2.79
C GLN A 98 -27.76 -23.15 -2.02
N LEU A 99 -26.63 -23.76 -1.63
CA LEU A 99 -25.46 -23.01 -1.20
C LEU A 99 -24.81 -22.28 -2.39
N VAL A 100 -24.52 -21.00 -2.22
CA VAL A 100 -24.05 -20.13 -3.29
C VAL A 100 -22.59 -20.42 -3.65
N HIS A 101 -21.75 -20.69 -2.65
CA HIS A 101 -20.42 -21.25 -2.86
C HIS A 101 -20.30 -22.59 -2.13
N LYS A 102 -19.69 -23.58 -2.80
CA LYS A 102 -19.25 -24.81 -2.13
C LYS A 102 -18.11 -24.45 -1.18
N GLN A 103 -18.37 -24.52 0.12
CA GLN A 103 -17.36 -24.56 1.16
C GLN A 103 -17.46 -25.94 1.82
N PHE A 104 -16.35 -26.65 1.91
CA PHE A 104 -16.34 -28.04 2.40
C PHE A 104 -16.86 -28.18 3.83
N ASN A 105 -16.74 -27.11 4.63
CA ASN A 105 -17.27 -27.06 5.99
C ASN A 105 -18.80 -26.90 6.07
N PHE A 106 -19.51 -26.52 5.01
CA PHE A 106 -20.97 -26.38 4.98
C PHE A 106 -21.61 -27.44 4.07
N VAL A 107 -22.31 -28.41 4.67
CA VAL A 107 -22.91 -29.56 3.96
C VAL A 107 -24.43 -29.51 4.08
N MET A 108 -25.10 -29.33 2.94
CA MET A 108 -26.56 -29.37 2.79
C MET A 108 -26.98 -30.78 2.36
N ALA A 109 -27.20 -31.66 3.34
CA ALA A 109 -27.59 -33.05 3.09
C ALA A 109 -29.05 -33.17 2.64
N ASN A 110 -29.36 -34.19 1.83
CA ASN A 110 -30.72 -34.59 1.44
C ASN A 110 -31.62 -33.46 0.89
N ASN A 111 -31.06 -32.45 0.22
CA ASN A 111 -31.80 -31.30 -0.33
C ASN A 111 -32.84 -31.74 -1.38
N PRO A 112 -34.16 -31.68 -1.11
CA PRO A 112 -35.19 -32.07 -2.08
C PRO A 112 -35.51 -30.94 -3.08
N PHE A 113 -34.91 -29.75 -2.89
CA PHE A 113 -35.05 -28.56 -3.73
C PHE A 113 -33.77 -28.26 -4.52
N GLY A 114 -33.03 -29.31 -4.91
CA GLY A 114 -31.84 -29.17 -5.75
C GLY A 114 -32.15 -28.64 -7.15
N ALA A 115 -31.13 -28.15 -7.86
CA ALA A 115 -31.24 -27.83 -9.28
C ALA A 115 -31.73 -29.05 -10.06
N GLY A 116 -32.76 -28.89 -10.90
CA GLY A 116 -33.43 -29.97 -11.62
C GLY A 116 -34.52 -30.73 -10.83
N SER A 117 -34.78 -30.40 -9.56
CA SER A 117 -35.96 -30.93 -8.85
C SER A 117 -37.27 -30.38 -9.44
N LYS A 118 -38.38 -31.12 -9.28
CA LYS A 118 -39.71 -30.62 -9.68
C LYS A 118 -40.13 -29.48 -8.74
N PRO A 119 -40.54 -28.30 -9.26
CA PRO A 119 -40.95 -27.19 -8.41
C PRO A 119 -42.10 -27.57 -7.47
N ARG A 120 -42.00 -27.18 -6.20
CA ARG A 120 -42.99 -27.52 -5.16
C ARG A 120 -43.83 -26.31 -4.80
N LEU A 121 -45.15 -26.51 -4.71
CA LEU A 121 -46.11 -25.46 -4.37
C LEU A 121 -46.07 -25.13 -2.87
N LEU A 122 -46.10 -23.84 -2.55
CA LEU A 122 -46.26 -23.28 -1.21
C LEU A 122 -47.39 -22.25 -1.26
N ALA A 123 -48.59 -22.71 -0.91
CA ALA A 123 -49.85 -21.95 -1.01
C ALA A 123 -49.87 -20.68 -0.13
N PRO A 124 -50.74 -19.69 -0.40
CA PRO A 124 -50.92 -18.50 0.43
C PRO A 124 -51.05 -18.81 1.92
N ARG A 125 -50.39 -18.02 2.77
CA ARG A 125 -50.34 -18.16 4.24
C ARG A 125 -49.89 -19.52 4.79
N SER A 126 -49.33 -20.41 3.96
CA SER A 126 -48.90 -21.75 4.37
C SER A 126 -47.43 -21.81 4.79
N LYS A 127 -47.05 -22.89 5.49
CA LYS A 127 -45.68 -23.22 5.86
C LYS A 127 -45.23 -24.49 5.16
N LEU A 128 -43.97 -24.55 4.75
CA LEU A 128 -43.37 -25.76 4.21
C LEU A 128 -43.20 -26.78 5.34
N SER A 129 -43.58 -28.04 5.10
CA SER A 129 -43.44 -29.14 6.06
C SER A 129 -42.03 -29.73 6.09
N ASP A 130 -41.30 -29.69 4.98
CA ASP A 130 -39.92 -30.17 4.87
C ASP A 130 -38.95 -29.20 5.54
N LYS A 131 -38.05 -29.73 6.37
CA LYS A 131 -36.97 -28.95 6.97
C LYS A 131 -35.79 -28.86 6.00
N ILE A 132 -35.28 -27.66 5.81
CA ILE A 132 -34.13 -27.40 4.93
C ILE A 132 -32.90 -27.25 5.81
N THR A 133 -32.09 -28.30 5.91
CA THR A 133 -30.95 -28.34 6.84
C THR A 133 -29.61 -28.10 6.14
N VAL A 134 -28.80 -27.19 6.70
CA VAL A 134 -27.37 -27.07 6.40
C VAL A 134 -26.59 -27.38 7.68
N THR A 135 -25.73 -28.40 7.62
CA THR A 135 -24.81 -28.71 8.71
C THR A 135 -23.47 -28.03 8.49
N PHE A 136 -22.80 -27.63 9.57
CA PHE A 136 -21.44 -27.12 9.54
C PHE A 136 -20.54 -27.87 10.54
N SER A 137 -19.27 -28.09 10.19
CA SER A 137 -18.23 -28.41 11.17
C SER A 137 -16.82 -28.04 10.66
N SER A 138 -15.88 -27.78 11.58
CA SER A 138 -14.45 -27.63 11.28
C SER A 138 -13.59 -27.90 12.52
N PRO A 139 -12.43 -28.58 12.40
CA PRO A 139 -11.41 -28.61 13.45
C PRO A 139 -10.73 -27.24 13.64
N ASN A 140 -10.77 -26.38 12.62
CA ASN A 140 -9.95 -25.18 12.56
C ASN A 140 -10.68 -23.94 13.10
N ILE A 141 -10.14 -23.35 14.16
CA ILE A 141 -10.58 -22.06 14.72
C ILE A 141 -10.53 -20.95 13.66
N GLY A 142 -11.63 -20.22 13.48
CA GLY A 142 -11.81 -19.17 12.48
C GLY A 142 -13.28 -18.86 12.17
N GLN A 143 -13.52 -17.79 11.42
CA GLN A 143 -14.85 -17.44 10.90
C GLN A 143 -15.05 -18.01 9.49
N TYR A 144 -16.14 -18.74 9.29
CA TYR A 144 -16.56 -19.34 8.03
C TYR A 144 -17.90 -18.74 7.62
N GLU A 145 -18.06 -18.35 6.35
CA GLU A 145 -19.34 -17.82 5.87
C GLU A 145 -19.69 -18.22 4.45
N THR A 146 -20.93 -18.68 4.23
CA THR A 146 -21.48 -18.96 2.91
C THR A 146 -22.95 -18.51 2.81
N PRO A 147 -23.37 -17.89 1.69
CA PRO A 147 -24.78 -17.59 1.46
C PRO A 147 -25.56 -18.86 1.07
N ILE A 148 -26.77 -19.02 1.64
CA ILE A 148 -27.82 -19.86 1.06
C ILE A 148 -28.78 -18.98 0.25
N LEU A 149 -29.18 -19.51 -0.91
CA LEU A 149 -30.04 -18.87 -1.90
C LEU A 149 -31.36 -19.64 -1.98
N PHE A 150 -32.47 -18.92 -1.85
CA PHE A 150 -33.82 -19.41 -2.04
C PHE A 150 -34.41 -18.75 -3.29
N TYR A 151 -34.81 -19.56 -4.27
CA TYR A 151 -35.37 -19.10 -5.53
C TYR A 151 -36.84 -19.57 -5.65
N PHE A 152 -37.74 -18.60 -5.83
CA PHE A 152 -39.17 -18.79 -5.95
C PHE A 152 -39.69 -18.15 -7.24
N VAL A 153 -40.79 -18.67 -7.76
CA VAL A 153 -41.56 -18.04 -8.85
C VAL A 153 -43.02 -17.92 -8.41
N LYS A 154 -43.61 -16.73 -8.55
CA LYS A 154 -45.05 -16.52 -8.40
C LYS A 154 -45.80 -17.20 -9.55
N LYS A 155 -46.77 -18.05 -9.24
CA LYS A 155 -47.52 -18.84 -10.22
C LYS A 155 -48.36 -17.98 -11.17
N ASP A 156 -48.90 -16.87 -10.67
CA ASP A 156 -49.92 -16.08 -11.39
C ASP A 156 -49.35 -15.11 -12.42
N ASN A 157 -48.09 -14.66 -12.24
CA ASN A 157 -47.43 -13.69 -13.13
C ASN A 157 -45.99 -14.10 -13.54
N ASN A 158 -45.53 -15.30 -13.18
CA ASN A 158 -44.16 -15.79 -13.37
C ASN A 158 -43.06 -14.88 -12.79
N GLU A 159 -43.37 -14.00 -11.83
CA GLU A 159 -42.36 -13.13 -11.22
C GLU A 159 -41.40 -13.92 -10.34
N SER A 160 -40.10 -13.80 -10.62
CA SER A 160 -39.04 -14.43 -9.81
C SER A 160 -38.78 -13.65 -8.52
N VAL A 161 -38.83 -14.33 -7.38
CA VAL A 161 -38.50 -13.78 -6.06
C VAL A 161 -37.25 -14.48 -5.52
N ILE A 162 -36.26 -13.68 -5.12
CA ILE A 162 -34.94 -14.18 -4.71
C ILE A 162 -34.64 -13.71 -3.29
N LEU A 163 -34.48 -14.65 -2.36
CA LEU A 163 -34.09 -14.36 -0.99
C LEU A 163 -32.73 -15.00 -0.68
N MET A 164 -31.91 -14.30 0.09
CA MET A 164 -30.59 -14.78 0.53
C MET A 164 -30.43 -14.64 2.03
N ARG A 165 -29.75 -15.61 2.65
CA ARG A 165 -29.31 -15.58 4.05
C ARG A 165 -27.84 -15.95 4.11
N GLU A 166 -27.08 -15.20 4.89
CA GLU A 166 -25.62 -15.31 4.95
C GLU A 166 -25.24 -15.97 6.26
N MET A 167 -24.99 -17.28 6.25
CA MET A 167 -24.59 -18.03 7.44
C MET A 167 -23.15 -17.72 7.79
N VAL A 168 -22.87 -17.46 9.06
CA VAL A 168 -21.54 -17.12 9.60
C VAL A 168 -21.30 -17.94 10.87
N VAL A 169 -20.33 -18.84 10.85
CA VAL A 169 -19.91 -19.63 12.03
C VAL A 169 -18.54 -19.17 12.51
N PHE A 170 -18.44 -18.84 13.78
CA PHE A 170 -17.18 -18.55 14.49
C PHE A 170 -16.76 -19.81 15.26
N VAL A 171 -15.74 -20.50 14.78
CA VAL A 171 -15.16 -21.66 15.48
C VAL A 171 -14.11 -21.15 16.47
N GLU A 172 -14.35 -21.30 17.77
CA GLU A 172 -13.56 -20.68 18.84
C GLU A 172 -13.31 -21.62 20.03
N GLY A 173 -12.19 -21.45 20.73
CA GLY A 173 -11.85 -22.26 21.92
C GLY A 173 -12.55 -21.83 23.21
N SER A 174 -13.06 -20.59 23.27
CA SER A 174 -13.76 -20.00 24.41
C SER A 174 -14.76 -18.94 23.93
N GLN A 175 -15.70 -18.55 24.79
CA GLN A 175 -16.83 -17.69 24.41
C GLN A 175 -16.42 -16.20 24.34
N THR A 176 -15.75 -15.80 23.26
CA THR A 176 -15.46 -14.39 22.96
C THR A 176 -16.68 -13.73 22.32
N VAL A 177 -17.34 -12.81 23.04
CA VAL A 177 -18.39 -11.96 22.46
C VAL A 177 -17.76 -10.98 21.48
N HIS A 178 -17.97 -11.19 20.18
CA HIS A 178 -17.34 -10.40 19.09
C HIS A 178 -17.81 -8.96 19.03
N ASP A 179 -19.02 -8.69 19.51
CA ASP A 179 -19.62 -7.36 19.55
C ASP A 179 -18.99 -6.54 20.71
N ASN A 180 -17.72 -6.13 20.55
CA ASN A 180 -17.14 -4.89 21.11
C ASN A 180 -15.70 -4.53 20.65
N ILE A 181 -15.23 -4.98 19.47
CA ILE A 181 -14.12 -4.25 18.80
C ILE A 181 -14.70 -3.01 18.10
N ILE A 182 -15.11 -2.03 18.92
CA ILE A 182 -15.48 -0.70 18.44
C ILE A 182 -14.20 -0.02 17.97
N SER A 183 -14.02 0.03 16.65
CA SER A 183 -13.10 0.98 16.02
C SER A 183 -13.48 2.39 16.51
N PRO A 184 -12.56 3.17 17.11
CA PRO A 184 -12.89 4.52 17.59
C PRO A 184 -13.26 5.48 16.45
N TYR A 185 -12.98 5.09 15.20
CA TYR A 185 -13.31 5.84 14.00
C TYR A 185 -14.80 5.85 13.69
N GLU A 186 -15.41 7.03 13.84
CA GLU A 186 -16.77 7.32 13.45
C GLU A 186 -16.83 8.26 12.24
N ARG A 187 -17.84 8.10 11.37
CA ARG A 187 -18.11 9.07 10.29
C ARG A 187 -18.86 10.32 10.77
N LYS A 188 -19.09 10.49 12.08
CA LYS A 188 -19.79 11.66 12.63
C LYS A 188 -18.97 12.93 12.37
N GLY A 189 -19.67 14.03 12.11
CA GLY A 189 -19.03 15.35 12.00
C GLY A 189 -18.68 15.87 13.39
N VAL A 190 -17.39 16.09 13.66
CA VAL A 190 -16.94 16.80 14.87
C VAL A 190 -16.88 18.30 14.58
N TRP A 191 -17.63 19.08 15.35
CA TRP A 191 -17.81 20.54 15.23
C TRP A 191 -18.12 21.15 16.61
N ALA A 192 -17.94 22.46 16.75
CA ALA A 192 -18.29 23.26 17.92
C ALA A 192 -18.69 24.68 17.51
N LYS A 193 -19.19 25.51 18.43
CA LYS A 193 -19.53 26.93 18.19
C LYS A 193 -18.26 27.77 17.94
N GLU A 194 -17.25 27.61 18.80
CA GLU A 194 -15.97 28.33 18.76
C GLU A 194 -14.81 27.40 18.37
N LEU A 195 -13.92 27.87 17.51
CA LEU A 195 -12.63 27.22 17.21
C LEU A 195 -11.49 28.11 17.72
N ILE A 196 -10.90 27.72 18.84
CA ILE A 196 -9.68 28.31 19.38
C ILE A 196 -8.50 27.66 18.65
N LYS A 197 -7.87 28.41 17.73
CA LYS A 197 -6.70 27.90 17.00
C LYS A 197 -5.48 27.70 17.90
N SER A 198 -4.46 27.02 17.39
CA SER A 198 -3.16 26.83 18.06
C SER A 198 -2.32 28.11 18.03
N ALA A 199 -1.40 28.28 18.98
CA ALA A 199 -0.65 29.53 19.14
C ALA A 199 0.31 29.86 17.97
N SER A 200 0.68 28.88 17.14
CA SER A 200 1.50 29.09 15.95
C SER A 200 0.71 29.18 14.62
N SER A 201 -0.62 29.08 14.67
CA SER A 201 -1.49 28.84 13.50
C SER A 201 -1.67 30.01 12.53
N ASP A 202 -1.40 31.26 12.92
CA ASP A 202 -1.62 32.45 12.07
C ASP A 202 -0.53 32.66 10.99
N ARG A 203 0.14 31.59 10.55
CA ARG A 203 1.23 31.61 9.57
C ARG A 203 0.92 30.94 8.23
N CYS A 204 -0.37 30.72 7.93
CA CYS A 204 -0.83 30.24 6.63
C CYS A 204 -1.56 31.38 5.90
N ASP A 205 -0.95 31.93 4.86
CA ASP A 205 -1.64 32.71 3.84
C ASP A 205 -2.79 31.86 3.28
N ASP A 206 -4.04 32.28 3.49
CA ASP A 206 -5.23 31.48 3.13
C ASP A 206 -5.57 31.61 1.62
N MET A 207 -4.52 31.60 0.80
CA MET A 207 -4.59 31.68 -0.66
C MET A 207 -5.18 30.39 -1.24
N PHE A 208 -5.76 30.53 -2.44
CA PHE A 208 -6.30 29.43 -3.23
C PHE A 208 -7.27 28.52 -2.44
N GLN A 209 -8.11 29.06 -1.54
CA GLN A 209 -9.23 28.30 -0.97
C GLN A 209 -10.11 27.70 -2.07
N ILE A 210 -10.56 26.45 -1.87
CA ILE A 210 -11.63 25.84 -2.66
C ILE A 210 -12.81 26.81 -2.74
N PRO A 211 -13.24 27.25 -3.95
CA PRO A 211 -14.34 28.19 -4.09
C PRO A 211 -15.61 27.66 -3.43
N LYS A 212 -16.35 28.52 -2.71
CA LYS A 212 -17.50 28.11 -1.85
C LYS A 212 -18.54 27.28 -2.62
N ASN A 213 -18.81 27.68 -3.86
CA ASN A 213 -19.66 27.02 -4.85
C ASN A 213 -19.12 25.69 -5.38
N CYS A 214 -17.80 25.49 -5.46
CA CYS A 214 -17.23 24.23 -5.95
C CYS A 214 -17.16 23.13 -4.87
N LYS A 215 -17.19 23.48 -3.57
CA LYS A 215 -17.04 22.52 -2.45
C LYS A 215 -18.01 21.34 -2.54
N GLN A 216 -19.28 21.58 -2.86
CA GLN A 216 -20.30 20.53 -3.00
C GLN A 216 -20.15 19.74 -4.31
N ILE A 217 -19.78 20.41 -5.39
CA ILE A 217 -19.54 19.81 -6.72
C ILE A 217 -18.42 18.78 -6.63
N TYR A 218 -17.31 19.12 -5.99
CA TYR A 218 -16.19 18.19 -5.77
C TYR A 218 -16.53 17.07 -4.78
N ALA A 219 -17.21 17.38 -3.67
CA ALA A 219 -17.58 16.39 -2.67
C ALA A 219 -18.54 15.29 -3.18
N THR A 220 -19.26 15.56 -4.28
CA THR A 220 -20.16 14.62 -4.95
C THR A 220 -19.54 13.97 -6.22
N ASN A 221 -18.22 14.06 -6.41
CA ASN A 221 -17.53 13.55 -7.62
C ASN A 221 -18.16 14.11 -8.91
N LEU A 222 -18.37 15.42 -8.93
CA LEU A 222 -19.07 16.20 -9.98
C LEU A 222 -20.54 15.79 -10.23
N LYS A 223 -21.07 14.76 -9.55
CA LYS A 223 -22.44 14.24 -9.72
C LYS A 223 -23.39 14.86 -8.71
N LEU A 224 -23.87 16.06 -9.06
CA LEU A 224 -24.83 16.80 -8.25
C LEU A 224 -26.19 16.08 -8.18
N PRO A 225 -26.91 16.18 -7.04
CA PRO A 225 -28.29 15.73 -6.93
C PRO A 225 -29.23 16.65 -7.73
N GLU A 226 -30.40 16.15 -8.10
CA GLU A 226 -31.42 16.88 -8.88
C GLU A 226 -31.81 18.23 -8.24
N LYS A 227 -31.82 18.27 -6.90
CA LYS A 227 -32.13 19.47 -6.07
C LYS A 227 -31.03 20.53 -6.04
N ALA A 228 -29.88 20.32 -6.68
CA ALA A 228 -28.84 21.34 -6.79
C ALA A 228 -29.32 22.54 -7.63
N SER A 229 -28.82 23.73 -7.32
CA SER A 229 -29.18 24.96 -8.05
C SER A 229 -28.67 24.91 -9.50
N GLN A 230 -29.30 25.68 -10.39
CA GLN A 230 -28.88 25.71 -11.80
C GLN A 230 -27.42 26.16 -11.93
N ARG A 231 -27.02 27.20 -11.19
CA ARG A 231 -25.65 27.72 -11.14
C ARG A 231 -24.61 26.67 -10.70
N GLU A 232 -24.96 25.71 -9.85
CA GLU A 232 -24.08 24.58 -9.50
C GLU A 232 -24.02 23.55 -10.64
N LYS A 233 -25.15 23.28 -11.30
CA LYS A 233 -25.22 22.37 -12.47
C LYS A 233 -24.39 22.90 -13.63
N ASP A 234 -24.53 24.19 -13.95
CA ASP A 234 -23.76 24.88 -15.00
C ASP A 234 -22.26 24.82 -14.69
N LEU A 235 -21.87 25.20 -13.47
CA LEU A 235 -20.47 25.17 -13.03
C LEU A 235 -19.88 23.74 -13.01
N SER A 236 -20.70 22.73 -12.68
CA SER A 236 -20.29 21.33 -12.78
C SER A 236 -20.10 20.91 -14.24
N ALA A 237 -20.95 21.37 -15.15
CA ALA A 237 -20.79 21.14 -16.59
C ALA A 237 -19.52 21.82 -17.14
N ASP A 238 -19.21 23.06 -16.73
CA ASP A 238 -17.97 23.76 -17.11
C ASP A 238 -16.72 23.05 -16.58
N ILE A 239 -16.71 22.61 -15.32
CA ILE A 239 -15.57 21.85 -14.74
C ILE A 239 -15.38 20.52 -15.49
N ARG A 240 -16.47 19.78 -15.77
CA ARG A 240 -16.43 18.57 -16.59
C ARG A 240 -15.90 18.85 -18.00
N LYS A 241 -16.32 19.97 -18.61
CA LYS A 241 -15.90 20.40 -19.96
C LYS A 241 -14.41 20.72 -20.00
N ILE A 242 -13.88 21.41 -19.00
CA ILE A 242 -12.43 21.63 -18.83
C ILE A 242 -11.69 20.29 -18.75
N PHE A 243 -12.18 19.35 -17.94
CA PHE A 243 -11.55 18.03 -17.83
C PHE A 243 -11.67 17.17 -19.10
N SER A 244 -12.75 17.30 -19.89
CA SER A 244 -12.90 16.58 -21.16
C SER A 244 -12.12 17.18 -22.32
N ILE A 245 -11.81 18.48 -22.29
CA ILE A 245 -10.92 19.14 -23.25
C ILE A 245 -9.44 18.76 -23.00
N GLY A 246 -9.10 18.40 -21.76
CA GLY A 246 -7.71 18.19 -21.36
C GLY A 246 -6.98 19.52 -21.16
N ILE A 247 -5.65 19.49 -21.22
CA ILE A 247 -4.79 20.65 -20.97
C ILE A 247 -4.54 21.43 -22.27
N THR A 248 -4.84 22.72 -22.27
CA THR A 248 -4.47 23.69 -23.32
C THR A 248 -3.75 24.89 -22.71
N LYS A 249 -3.07 25.72 -23.50
CA LYS A 249 -2.39 26.92 -23.00
C LYS A 249 -3.35 27.89 -22.30
N GLU A 250 -4.56 28.02 -22.83
CA GLU A 250 -5.60 28.95 -22.36
C GLU A 250 -6.29 28.44 -21.08
N ASN A 251 -6.31 27.12 -20.88
CA ASN A 251 -6.99 26.50 -19.74
C ASN A 251 -6.05 26.01 -18.63
N TYR A 252 -4.74 25.88 -18.88
CA TYR A 252 -3.73 25.26 -18.00
C TYR A 252 -3.90 25.57 -16.50
N ILE A 253 -3.88 26.86 -16.16
CA ILE A 253 -4.06 27.36 -14.78
C ILE A 253 -5.40 26.88 -14.21
N LYS A 254 -6.49 27.04 -14.96
CA LYS A 254 -7.85 26.64 -14.53
C LYS A 254 -7.97 25.13 -14.39
N PHE A 255 -7.40 24.36 -15.30
CA PHE A 255 -7.38 22.89 -15.26
C PHE A 255 -6.75 22.42 -13.95
N PHE A 256 -5.51 22.82 -13.68
CA PHE A 256 -4.80 22.35 -12.49
C PHE A 256 -5.33 22.93 -11.16
N HIS A 257 -5.85 24.17 -11.11
CA HIS A 257 -6.57 24.62 -9.91
C HIS A 257 -7.82 23.76 -9.63
N ASN A 258 -8.61 23.41 -10.64
CA ASN A 258 -9.79 22.54 -10.44
C ASN A 258 -9.39 21.11 -10.02
N VAL A 259 -8.31 20.53 -10.58
CA VAL A 259 -7.76 19.23 -10.15
C VAL A 259 -7.29 19.27 -8.69
N LEU A 260 -6.50 20.27 -8.31
CA LEU A 260 -5.95 20.39 -6.96
C LEU A 260 -7.04 20.66 -5.90
N TRP A 261 -8.05 21.46 -6.20
CA TRP A 261 -9.21 21.66 -5.31
C TRP A 261 -10.11 20.43 -5.21
N TYR A 262 -10.22 19.65 -6.29
CA TYR A 262 -10.91 18.37 -6.27
C TYR A 262 -10.17 17.39 -5.34
N GLU A 263 -8.85 17.25 -5.50
CA GLU A 263 -8.01 16.42 -4.64
C GLU A 263 -8.06 16.87 -3.17
N GLU A 264 -7.95 18.18 -2.88
CA GLU A 264 -8.13 18.74 -1.52
C GLU A 264 -9.50 18.33 -0.93
N THR A 265 -10.55 18.31 -1.75
CA THR A 265 -11.91 17.89 -1.32
C THR A 265 -11.99 16.40 -1.05
N ILE A 266 -11.43 15.55 -1.93
CA ILE A 266 -11.43 14.10 -1.78
C ILE A 266 -10.60 13.67 -0.57
N ILE A 267 -9.42 14.28 -0.36
CA ILE A 267 -8.61 14.12 0.87
C ILE A 267 -9.44 14.48 2.11
N ARG A 268 -10.14 15.64 2.10
CA ARG A 268 -11.01 16.07 3.21
C ARG A 268 -12.24 15.19 3.45
N VAL A 269 -12.75 14.51 2.43
CA VAL A 269 -13.82 13.51 2.57
C VAL A 269 -13.26 12.18 3.09
N ASN A 270 -12.07 11.79 2.66
CA ASN A 270 -11.41 10.57 3.09
C ASN A 270 -10.93 10.64 4.55
N ILE A 271 -10.29 11.72 4.99
CA ILE A 271 -9.75 11.78 6.36
C ILE A 271 -10.84 11.82 7.45
N LYS A 272 -12.04 12.35 7.14
CA LYS A 272 -13.23 12.26 8.02
C LYS A 272 -13.63 10.82 8.38
N LYS A 273 -13.20 9.82 7.61
CA LYS A 273 -13.40 8.39 7.93
C LYS A 273 -12.63 7.97 9.20
N TYR A 274 -11.66 8.77 9.63
CA TYR A 274 -10.83 8.55 10.81
C TYR A 274 -11.11 9.56 11.94
N ASN A 275 -12.21 10.33 11.92
CA ASN A 275 -12.60 11.11 13.10
C ASN A 275 -12.85 10.14 14.27
N MET A 276 -12.40 10.48 15.48
CA MET A 276 -12.62 9.66 16.68
C MET A 276 -13.57 10.35 17.65
N SER A 277 -14.35 9.57 18.41
CA SER A 277 -15.24 10.07 19.45
C SER A 277 -15.02 9.34 20.77
N GLY A 278 -15.14 10.06 21.89
CA GLY A 278 -15.00 9.49 23.23
C GLY A 278 -13.60 8.97 23.58
N VAL A 279 -12.54 9.44 22.91
CA VAL A 279 -11.16 8.97 23.13
C VAL A 279 -10.47 9.71 24.28
N GLN A 280 -9.61 9.01 25.01
CA GLN A 280 -8.74 9.63 26.01
C GLN A 280 -7.50 10.26 25.37
N ILE A 281 -7.01 11.30 26.04
CA ILE A 281 -5.75 11.99 25.74
C ILE A 281 -4.97 12.03 27.06
N VAL A 282 -3.65 11.81 27.01
CA VAL A 282 -2.80 11.69 28.20
C VAL A 282 -1.70 12.76 28.16
N VAL A 283 -1.44 13.48 29.26
CA VAL A 283 -0.30 14.43 29.31
C VAL A 283 1.02 13.67 29.17
N GLN A 284 1.91 14.20 28.33
CA GLN A 284 3.30 13.78 28.24
C GLN A 284 4.21 14.99 28.44
N HIS A 285 4.91 15.03 29.58
CA HIS A 285 5.85 16.09 29.87
C HIS A 285 7.08 15.97 28.97
N SER A 286 7.43 17.04 28.27
CA SER A 286 8.63 17.16 27.44
C SER A 286 9.47 18.35 27.90
N LEU A 287 10.78 18.29 27.64
CA LEU A 287 11.73 19.40 27.87
C LEU A 287 11.35 20.69 27.11
N HIS A 288 10.47 20.59 26.11
CA HIS A 288 9.97 21.71 25.32
C HIS A 288 8.50 22.07 25.60
N GLY A 289 7.95 21.64 26.75
CA GLY A 289 6.64 22.02 27.25
C GLY A 289 5.62 20.88 27.31
N THR A 290 4.37 21.24 27.63
CA THR A 290 3.27 20.26 27.79
C THR A 290 2.82 19.72 26.43
N CYS A 291 3.20 18.48 26.14
CA CYS A 291 2.66 17.70 25.04
C CYS A 291 1.57 16.74 25.54
N TYR A 292 0.83 16.17 24.61
CA TYR A 292 -0.23 15.22 24.88
C TYR A 292 -0.10 14.00 23.96
N LYS A 293 -0.34 12.81 24.48
CA LYS A 293 -0.35 11.56 23.74
C LYS A 293 -1.78 11.16 23.40
N LEU A 294 -2.00 10.82 22.13
CA LEU A 294 -3.27 10.34 21.58
C LEU A 294 -3.03 8.97 20.92
N GLU A 295 -3.82 7.96 21.28
CA GLU A 295 -3.82 6.67 20.58
C GLU A 295 -4.55 6.80 19.24
N VAL A 296 -3.95 6.28 18.16
CA VAL A 296 -4.46 6.37 16.78
C VAL A 296 -4.26 5.00 16.10
N PRO A 297 -5.26 4.09 16.14
CA PRO A 297 -5.11 2.74 15.62
C PRO A 297 -4.84 2.68 14.11
N GLY A 298 -3.74 2.05 13.70
CA GLY A 298 -3.33 1.94 12.28
C GLY A 298 -2.37 3.04 11.79
N LEU A 299 -1.92 3.95 12.67
CA LEU A 299 -1.01 5.03 12.30
C LEU A 299 0.31 4.54 11.66
N GLY A 300 0.88 3.43 12.13
CA GLY A 300 2.06 2.78 11.52
C GLY A 300 1.82 2.20 10.12
N GLU A 301 0.57 1.96 9.70
CA GLU A 301 0.20 1.65 8.32
C GLU A 301 -0.06 2.93 7.47
N LYS A 302 0.27 4.10 8.04
CA LYS A 302 -0.09 5.45 7.59
C LYS A 302 -1.60 5.64 7.46
N ARG A 303 -2.40 5.18 8.44
CA ARG A 303 -3.88 5.24 8.38
C ARG A 303 -4.48 5.68 9.73
N PRO A 304 -4.91 6.94 9.89
CA PRO A 304 -4.79 8.07 8.96
C PRO A 304 -3.33 8.39 8.57
N SER A 305 -3.14 8.95 7.38
CA SER A 305 -1.82 9.22 6.78
C SER A 305 -1.18 10.51 7.32
N LEU A 306 -1.13 10.65 8.64
CA LEU A 306 -0.63 11.84 9.31
C LEU A 306 0.87 12.04 9.07
N MET A 307 1.26 13.31 9.02
CA MET A 307 2.64 13.77 8.95
C MET A 307 2.95 14.69 10.13
N LEU A 308 4.23 14.86 10.46
CA LEU A 308 4.64 15.86 11.45
C LEU A 308 4.28 17.26 10.94
N GLY A 309 3.57 18.04 11.76
CA GLY A 309 2.99 19.33 11.38
C GLY A 309 1.53 19.28 10.89
N ASP A 310 0.89 18.11 10.78
CA ASP A 310 -0.56 18.05 10.50
C ASP A 310 -1.39 18.58 11.67
N LEU A 311 -2.60 19.06 11.36
CA LEU A 311 -3.52 19.65 12.33
C LEU A 311 -4.51 18.62 12.87
N LEU A 312 -4.80 18.71 14.16
CA LEU A 312 -5.94 18.07 14.79
C LEU A 312 -6.85 19.14 15.40
N PHE A 313 -8.13 18.84 15.45
CA PHE A 313 -9.10 19.60 16.20
C PHE A 313 -9.69 18.72 17.30
N ILE A 314 -9.52 19.15 18.55
CA ILE A 314 -9.90 18.44 19.76
C ILE A 314 -11.09 19.15 20.39
N LYS A 315 -12.16 18.42 20.69
CA LYS A 315 -13.38 18.96 21.31
C LYS A 315 -13.72 18.11 22.54
N PRO A 316 -14.05 18.67 23.71
CA PRO A 316 -14.48 17.86 24.85
C PRO A 316 -15.72 17.02 24.48
N HIS A 317 -15.72 15.74 24.84
CA HIS A 317 -16.79 14.82 24.43
C HIS A 317 -18.15 15.25 25.02
N ASN A 318 -19.21 15.10 24.24
CA ASN A 318 -20.58 15.59 24.52
C ASN A 318 -20.75 17.09 24.78
N GLN A 319 -19.70 17.91 24.64
CA GLN A 319 -19.80 19.38 24.61
C GLN A 319 -19.67 19.87 23.17
N ASN A 320 -20.41 20.90 22.78
CA ASN A 320 -20.37 21.48 21.42
C ASN A 320 -20.00 22.97 21.42
N GLU A 321 -19.45 23.46 22.53
CA GLU A 321 -19.15 24.89 22.75
C GLU A 321 -17.83 25.28 22.10
N VAL A 322 -16.73 24.64 22.53
CA VAL A 322 -15.36 24.98 22.14
C VAL A 322 -14.63 23.80 21.52
N MET A 323 -13.76 24.11 20.56
CA MET A 323 -12.85 23.20 19.88
C MET A 323 -11.45 23.83 19.83
N PHE A 324 -10.41 23.04 20.04
CA PHE A 324 -9.03 23.48 20.13
C PHE A 324 -8.19 22.94 18.99
N GLY A 325 -7.40 23.80 18.35
CA GLY A 325 -6.39 23.40 17.37
C GLY A 325 -5.12 22.84 18.05
N ALA A 326 -4.64 21.70 17.57
CA ALA A 326 -3.39 21.06 17.94
C ALA A 326 -2.57 20.69 16.71
N ILE A 327 -1.27 20.49 16.87
CA ILE A 327 -0.33 20.09 15.81
C ILE A 327 0.33 18.76 16.20
N VAL A 328 0.42 17.82 15.24
CA VAL A 328 1.22 16.60 15.38
C VAL A 328 2.70 16.98 15.51
N LYS A 329 3.30 16.66 16.67
CA LYS A 329 4.73 16.89 16.96
C LYS A 329 5.56 15.65 16.63
N GLU A 330 5.08 14.46 17.00
CA GLU A 330 5.76 13.16 16.80
C GLU A 330 4.73 12.07 16.42
N ILE A 331 5.18 11.01 15.77
CA ILE A 331 4.35 9.87 15.32
C ILE A 331 5.07 8.56 15.66
N ASN A 332 4.36 7.67 16.38
CA ASN A 332 4.74 6.31 16.70
C ASN A 332 3.79 5.31 16.00
N ASP A 333 4.09 4.01 16.06
CA ASP A 333 3.34 2.94 15.36
C ASP A 333 1.81 2.91 15.61
N SER A 334 1.34 3.43 16.75
CA SER A 334 -0.09 3.55 17.08
C SER A 334 -0.45 4.79 17.89
N GLU A 335 0.44 5.78 17.96
CA GLU A 335 0.27 6.95 18.84
C GLU A 335 0.77 8.23 18.15
N ALA A 336 0.03 9.32 18.27
CA ALA A 336 0.45 10.65 17.86
C ALA A 336 0.72 11.50 19.10
N ILE A 337 1.89 12.15 19.15
CA ILE A 337 2.17 13.18 20.15
C ILE A 337 1.73 14.52 19.57
N ILE A 338 0.87 15.22 20.28
CA ILE A 338 0.22 16.45 19.84
C ILE A 338 0.51 17.58 20.81
N GLY A 339 0.69 18.79 20.27
CA GLY A 339 1.04 19.98 21.04
C GLY A 339 0.64 21.27 20.34
N ASP A 340 1.22 22.40 20.74
CA ASP A 340 0.81 23.76 20.31
C ASP A 340 -0.60 24.19 20.79
N LEU A 341 -1.25 23.36 21.62
CA LEU A 341 -2.58 23.60 22.16
C LEU A 341 -2.65 24.92 22.93
N HIS A 342 -3.67 25.72 22.62
CA HIS A 342 -3.90 27.01 23.28
C HIS A 342 -4.08 26.83 24.80
N PRO A 343 -3.49 27.69 25.67
CA PRO A 343 -3.48 27.49 27.12
C PRO A 343 -4.85 27.19 27.78
N LYS A 344 -5.94 27.79 27.28
CA LYS A 344 -7.34 27.47 27.71
C LYS A 344 -7.71 25.98 27.64
N PHE A 345 -6.99 25.15 26.87
CA PHE A 345 -7.23 23.70 26.83
C PHE A 345 -7.03 23.03 28.21
N SER A 346 -6.11 23.53 29.04
CA SER A 346 -5.87 22.97 30.38
C SER A 346 -7.10 23.04 31.28
N GLN A 347 -7.93 24.08 31.13
CA GLN A 347 -9.20 24.27 31.84
C GLN A 347 -10.25 23.22 31.46
N HIS A 348 -10.08 22.56 30.31
CA HIS A 348 -10.97 21.54 29.77
C HIS A 348 -10.38 20.12 29.88
N TYR A 349 -9.17 20.00 30.44
CA TYR A 349 -8.45 18.74 30.57
C TYR A 349 -8.43 18.26 32.02
N ARG A 350 -8.73 16.97 32.20
CA ARG A 350 -8.47 16.22 33.44
C ARG A 350 -8.07 14.79 33.09
N ALA A 351 -7.39 14.09 33.99
CA ALA A 351 -7.07 12.68 33.79
C ALA A 351 -8.36 11.86 33.52
N GLY A 352 -8.33 11.02 32.47
CA GLY A 352 -9.50 10.25 32.03
C GLY A 352 -10.59 11.05 31.29
N ALA A 353 -10.39 12.35 31.01
CA ALA A 353 -11.31 13.11 30.18
C ALA A 353 -11.41 12.52 28.76
N LEU A 354 -12.63 12.53 28.21
CA LEU A 354 -12.93 12.03 26.88
C LEU A 354 -13.07 13.20 25.90
N PHE A 355 -12.59 13.01 24.68
CA PHE A 355 -12.59 14.01 23.61
C PHE A 355 -13.09 13.41 22.29
N ASP A 356 -13.68 14.26 21.46
CA ASP A 356 -13.86 13.99 20.04
C ASP A 356 -12.68 14.62 19.27
N VAL A 357 -12.04 13.84 18.40
CA VAL A 357 -10.85 14.24 17.64
C VAL A 357 -11.14 14.21 16.16
N ARG A 358 -10.80 15.29 15.46
CA ARG A 358 -10.91 15.43 14.01
C ARG A 358 -9.57 15.77 13.41
N PHE A 359 -9.06 14.87 12.57
CA PHE A 359 -7.81 15.07 11.85
C PHE A 359 -8.00 15.98 10.62
N PHE A 360 -6.99 16.78 10.31
CA PHE A 360 -6.99 17.71 9.19
C PHE A 360 -5.58 17.81 8.59
N MET A 361 -5.41 17.21 7.40
CA MET A 361 -4.12 17.23 6.71
C MET A 361 -3.73 18.67 6.34
N SER A 362 -2.44 18.97 6.41
CA SER A 362 -1.89 20.26 6.02
C SER A 362 -2.22 20.59 4.57
N ARG A 363 -2.76 21.78 4.33
CA ARG A 363 -3.02 22.31 2.97
C ARG A 363 -1.73 22.73 2.26
N VAL A 364 -0.67 22.99 3.01
CA VAL A 364 0.58 23.60 2.53
C VAL A 364 1.15 22.93 1.26
N PRO A 365 1.16 21.60 1.09
CA PRO A 365 1.60 20.98 -0.18
C PRO A 365 0.74 21.40 -1.38
N LEU A 366 -0.59 21.43 -1.23
CA LEU A 366 -1.53 21.78 -2.31
C LEU A 366 -1.53 23.29 -2.58
N GLU A 367 -1.40 24.13 -1.54
CA GLU A 367 -1.21 25.58 -1.67
C GLU A 367 0.08 25.93 -2.45
N ARG A 368 1.17 25.18 -2.20
CA ARG A 368 2.42 25.31 -2.98
C ARG A 368 2.23 24.89 -4.45
N MET A 369 1.54 23.78 -4.70
CA MET A 369 1.21 23.33 -6.06
C MET A 369 0.33 24.36 -6.79
N HIS A 370 -0.70 24.91 -6.14
CA HIS A 370 -1.52 25.99 -6.68
C HIS A 370 -0.70 27.23 -7.03
N HIS A 371 0.19 27.66 -6.13
CA HIS A 371 1.06 28.81 -6.36
C HIS A 371 2.04 28.58 -7.52
N ALA A 372 2.58 27.37 -7.66
CA ALA A 372 3.48 27.02 -8.76
C ALA A 372 2.74 27.01 -10.11
N VAL A 373 1.55 26.38 -10.17
CA VAL A 373 0.64 26.40 -11.33
C VAL A 373 0.27 27.84 -11.74
N HIS A 374 -0.04 28.69 -10.77
CA HIS A 374 -0.40 30.09 -11.02
C HIS A 374 0.78 30.90 -11.59
N ALA A 375 2.00 30.58 -11.16
CA ALA A 375 3.23 31.32 -11.49
C ALA A 375 3.88 30.92 -12.84
N VAL A 376 3.49 29.80 -13.46
CA VAL A 376 4.13 29.26 -14.70
C VAL A 376 4.37 30.33 -15.78
N PHE A 377 3.37 31.18 -16.03
CA PHE A 377 3.43 32.17 -17.09
C PHE A 377 4.11 33.47 -16.66
N THR A 378 3.90 33.92 -15.41
CA THR A 378 4.52 35.16 -14.89
C THR A 378 6.03 35.02 -14.69
N GLU A 379 6.49 33.83 -14.29
CA GLU A 379 7.91 33.49 -14.13
C GLU A 379 8.55 33.03 -15.46
N GLY A 380 7.82 33.08 -16.59
CA GLY A 380 8.37 32.82 -17.92
C GLY A 380 8.68 31.36 -18.25
N HIS A 381 8.03 30.40 -17.57
CA HIS A 381 8.24 28.96 -17.81
C HIS A 381 7.30 28.33 -18.85
N GLU A 382 6.44 29.10 -19.54
CA GLU A 382 5.55 28.59 -20.60
C GLU A 382 6.28 27.66 -21.59
N CYS A 383 7.49 28.04 -22.02
CA CYS A 383 8.34 27.30 -22.95
C CYS A 383 8.74 25.88 -22.49
N ARG A 384 8.55 25.55 -21.20
CA ARG A 384 8.80 24.21 -20.65
C ARG A 384 7.57 23.31 -20.66
N ILE A 385 6.38 23.90 -20.71
CA ILE A 385 5.08 23.21 -20.68
C ILE A 385 4.52 23.09 -22.10
N PHE A 386 4.66 24.17 -22.89
CA PHE A 386 4.29 24.25 -24.29
C PHE A 386 5.55 24.58 -25.12
N PRO A 387 6.53 23.66 -25.20
CA PRO A 387 7.72 23.85 -26.02
C PRO A 387 7.34 24.03 -27.48
N LYS A 388 8.10 24.88 -28.18
CA LYS A 388 7.99 25.09 -29.63
C LYS A 388 9.29 24.68 -30.29
N GLU A 389 9.22 24.24 -31.54
CA GLU A 389 10.43 23.99 -32.34
C GLU A 389 11.25 25.27 -32.47
N THR A 390 12.58 25.14 -32.48
CA THR A 390 13.48 26.28 -32.56
C THR A 390 14.46 26.12 -33.71
N ASN A 391 14.54 27.13 -34.59
CA ASN A 391 15.43 27.13 -35.74
C ASN A 391 16.92 27.27 -35.36
N ARG A 392 17.26 27.29 -34.06
CA ARG A 392 18.61 27.44 -33.52
C ARG A 392 19.14 26.12 -32.96
N VAL A 393 19.42 25.17 -33.85
CA VAL A 393 20.06 23.89 -33.48
C VAL A 393 21.49 24.17 -33.00
N LYS A 394 21.70 24.17 -31.68
CA LYS A 394 23.06 24.17 -31.11
C LYS A 394 23.71 22.82 -31.41
N GLN A 395 24.92 22.83 -31.95
CA GLN A 395 25.69 21.61 -32.17
C GLN A 395 26.07 20.96 -30.84
N VAL A 396 25.95 19.62 -30.78
CA VAL A 396 26.46 18.82 -29.67
C VAL A 396 27.99 18.89 -29.67
N LYS A 397 28.59 19.25 -28.54
CA LYS A 397 30.05 19.19 -28.35
C LYS A 397 30.40 17.84 -27.72
N PRO A 398 31.21 16.99 -28.38
CA PRO A 398 31.55 15.69 -27.83
C PRO A 398 32.42 15.85 -26.56
N ILE A 399 32.16 15.00 -25.57
CA ILE A 399 32.93 14.97 -24.32
C ILE A 399 34.11 14.00 -24.50
N VAL A 400 35.34 14.48 -24.30
CA VAL A 400 36.54 13.66 -24.51
C VAL A 400 36.75 12.67 -23.36
N ASN A 401 36.59 13.12 -22.11
CA ASN A 401 36.81 12.32 -20.91
C ASN A 401 35.52 12.28 -20.07
N PHE A 402 35.05 11.07 -19.76
CA PHE A 402 33.94 10.82 -18.83
C PHE A 402 34.48 10.45 -17.45
N PHE A 403 33.76 10.82 -16.39
CA PHE A 403 34.16 10.47 -15.01
C PHE A 403 33.79 9.02 -14.67
N ASN A 404 32.73 8.49 -15.27
CA ASN A 404 32.33 7.10 -15.17
C ASN A 404 32.51 6.33 -16.50
N PRO A 405 33.46 5.39 -16.59
CA PRO A 405 33.67 4.54 -17.78
C PRO A 405 32.46 3.70 -18.20
N LEU A 406 31.49 3.45 -17.30
CA LEU A 406 30.23 2.78 -17.64
C LEU A 406 29.29 3.67 -18.48
N VAL A 407 29.37 5.00 -18.30
CA VAL A 407 28.65 5.97 -19.13
C VAL A 407 29.40 6.20 -20.44
N GLU A 408 30.72 6.26 -20.40
CA GLU A 408 31.57 6.37 -21.59
C GLU A 408 31.34 5.23 -22.59
N GLY A 409 31.30 3.99 -22.08
CA GLY A 409 31.05 2.78 -22.86
C GLY A 409 29.58 2.55 -23.25
N ASN A 410 28.65 3.45 -22.91
CA ASN A 410 27.25 3.37 -23.30
C ASN A 410 26.83 4.58 -24.15
N LEU A 411 26.54 4.32 -25.42
CA LEU A 411 26.26 5.36 -26.42
C LEU A 411 25.02 6.21 -26.06
N GLU A 412 23.99 5.60 -25.49
CA GLU A 412 22.73 6.28 -25.14
C GLU A 412 22.93 7.24 -23.96
N GLN A 413 23.57 6.79 -22.88
CA GLN A 413 23.91 7.62 -21.72
C GLN A 413 24.91 8.71 -22.10
N ARG A 414 25.97 8.39 -22.86
CA ARG A 414 26.92 9.36 -23.42
C ARG A 414 26.20 10.46 -24.20
N CYS A 415 25.34 10.09 -25.14
CA CYS A 415 24.62 11.05 -25.98
C CYS A 415 23.65 11.93 -25.17
N ALA A 416 23.03 11.39 -24.12
CA ALA A 416 22.21 12.17 -23.20
C ALA A 416 23.03 13.21 -22.43
N VAL A 417 24.18 12.82 -21.86
CA VAL A 417 25.09 13.73 -21.15
C VAL A 417 25.60 14.81 -22.11
N GLU A 418 26.11 14.45 -23.28
CA GLU A 418 26.66 15.40 -24.27
C GLU A 418 25.63 16.44 -24.71
N ARG A 419 24.37 16.04 -24.91
CA ARG A 419 23.26 16.96 -25.24
C ARG A 419 22.94 17.93 -24.09
N ILE A 420 22.79 17.41 -22.86
CA ILE A 420 22.54 18.22 -21.66
C ILE A 420 23.67 19.24 -21.45
N VAL A 421 24.93 18.79 -21.47
CA VAL A 421 26.16 19.59 -21.27
C VAL A 421 26.42 20.58 -22.42
N SER A 422 25.79 20.38 -23.59
CA SER A 422 25.81 21.31 -24.74
C SER A 422 24.62 22.28 -24.76
N GLY A 423 23.61 22.10 -23.90
CA GLY A 423 22.46 23.00 -23.82
C GLY A 423 21.54 23.00 -25.06
N THR A 424 21.50 21.90 -25.83
CA THR A 424 20.79 21.79 -27.12
C THR A 424 19.28 22.04 -27.06
N ALA A 425 18.61 21.76 -25.94
CA ALA A 425 17.18 22.03 -25.77
C ALA A 425 16.84 23.52 -25.49
N ASP A 426 17.87 24.35 -25.27
CA ASP A 426 17.79 25.77 -24.88
C ASP A 426 16.92 26.03 -23.62
N THR A 427 15.62 26.22 -23.79
CA THR A 427 14.66 26.47 -22.69
C THR A 427 13.57 25.40 -22.54
N ALA A 428 13.51 24.44 -23.47
CA ALA A 428 12.65 23.25 -23.36
C ALA A 428 13.27 22.22 -22.39
N PRO A 429 12.47 21.35 -21.75
CA PRO A 429 12.99 20.31 -20.86
C PRO A 429 13.66 19.18 -21.65
N TYR A 430 14.75 18.64 -21.11
CA TYR A 430 15.21 17.31 -21.49
C TYR A 430 14.34 16.26 -20.79
N LEU A 431 13.90 15.25 -21.53
CA LEU A 431 13.24 14.07 -20.98
C LEU A 431 14.24 12.91 -20.98
N LEU A 432 14.82 12.60 -19.81
CA LEU A 432 15.75 11.49 -19.62
C LEU A 432 14.97 10.22 -19.25
N HIS A 433 14.44 9.56 -20.28
CA HIS A 433 13.72 8.30 -20.16
C HIS A 433 14.66 7.11 -20.00
N GLY A 434 14.34 6.17 -19.09
CA GLY A 434 15.08 4.92 -18.94
C GLY A 434 14.39 3.87 -18.03
N PRO A 435 14.17 2.63 -18.54
CA PRO A 435 13.74 1.46 -17.77
C PRO A 435 14.53 1.16 -16.47
N PRO A 436 14.09 0.23 -15.60
CA PRO A 436 14.81 -0.08 -14.37
C PRO A 436 16.22 -0.59 -14.69
N GLY A 437 17.19 -0.27 -13.84
CA GLY A 437 18.58 -0.67 -14.03
C GLY A 437 19.35 0.04 -15.16
N THR A 438 18.71 0.84 -16.02
CA THR A 438 19.35 1.53 -17.17
C THR A 438 20.25 2.71 -16.80
N GLY A 439 20.44 2.98 -15.51
CA GLY A 439 21.42 3.95 -15.04
C GLY A 439 21.02 5.42 -15.15
N LYS A 440 19.72 5.77 -15.25
CA LYS A 440 19.24 7.18 -15.25
C LYS A 440 20.00 8.08 -14.26
N THR A 441 20.03 7.71 -12.98
CA THR A 441 20.70 8.46 -11.91
C THR A 441 22.23 8.53 -12.10
N VAL A 442 22.85 7.53 -12.75
CA VAL A 442 24.27 7.56 -13.15
C VAL A 442 24.50 8.63 -14.22
N THR A 443 23.63 8.69 -15.23
CA THR A 443 23.65 9.69 -16.30
C THR A 443 23.43 11.11 -15.75
N ILE A 444 22.54 11.28 -14.76
CA ILE A 444 22.36 12.55 -14.04
C ILE A 444 23.65 12.94 -13.33
N VAL A 445 24.23 12.04 -12.53
CA VAL A 445 25.47 12.31 -11.77
C VAL A 445 26.62 12.70 -12.70
N GLU A 446 26.81 11.99 -13.81
CA GLU A 446 27.80 12.36 -14.82
C GLU A 446 27.53 13.75 -15.41
N ALA A 447 26.28 14.05 -15.83
CA ALA A 447 25.92 15.36 -16.37
C ALA A 447 26.12 16.51 -15.36
N VAL A 448 25.84 16.27 -14.08
CA VAL A 448 26.08 17.24 -12.99
C VAL A 448 27.58 17.51 -12.83
N LEU A 449 28.43 16.49 -12.81
CA LEU A 449 29.89 16.63 -12.73
C LEU A 449 30.44 17.40 -13.95
N GLN A 450 30.03 16.99 -15.16
CA GLN A 450 30.44 17.60 -16.44
C GLN A 450 29.99 19.07 -16.59
N LEU A 451 28.97 19.51 -15.86
CA LEU A 451 28.54 20.91 -15.82
C LEU A 451 29.33 21.73 -14.79
N VAL A 452 29.44 21.28 -13.54
CA VAL A 452 30.07 22.08 -12.46
C VAL A 452 31.59 22.16 -12.61
N LEU A 453 32.25 21.06 -12.99
CA LEU A 453 33.71 21.03 -13.15
C LEU A 453 34.19 21.78 -14.41
N LYS A 454 33.27 22.03 -15.36
CA LYS A 454 33.50 22.79 -16.59
C LYS A 454 33.32 24.31 -16.40
N ASP A 455 32.40 24.71 -15.53
CA ASP A 455 32.18 26.10 -15.14
C ASP A 455 31.61 26.21 -13.71
N PRO A 456 32.40 26.69 -12.72
CA PRO A 456 31.96 26.90 -11.34
C PRO A 456 30.88 27.99 -11.14
N SER A 457 30.54 28.75 -12.19
CA SER A 457 29.39 29.68 -12.18
C SER A 457 28.05 28.93 -12.14
N HIS A 458 28.03 27.66 -12.58
CA HIS A 458 26.84 26.83 -12.49
C HIS A 458 26.36 26.67 -11.04
N ARG A 459 25.05 26.82 -10.88
CA ARG A 459 24.29 26.45 -9.68
C ARG A 459 23.31 25.36 -10.08
N ILE A 460 23.47 24.19 -9.50
CA ILE A 460 22.74 22.98 -9.88
C ILE A 460 21.86 22.52 -8.72
N MET A 461 20.61 22.22 -9.03
CA MET A 461 19.68 21.62 -8.08
C MET A 461 19.26 20.24 -8.56
N VAL A 462 19.29 19.25 -7.68
CA VAL A 462 18.68 17.94 -7.93
C VAL A 462 17.52 17.74 -6.96
N CYS A 463 16.32 17.68 -7.51
CA CYS A 463 15.10 17.33 -6.79
C CYS A 463 14.77 15.85 -7.01
N THR A 464 14.16 15.22 -6.00
CA THR A 464 13.57 13.89 -6.09
C THR A 464 12.27 13.86 -5.29
N ASP A 465 11.43 12.84 -5.45
CA ASP A 465 10.23 12.72 -4.60
C ASP A 465 10.57 12.21 -3.17
N SER A 466 11.48 11.24 -3.06
CA SER A 466 11.84 10.58 -1.80
C SER A 466 13.23 10.93 -1.28
N ASN A 467 13.39 11.02 0.06
CA ASN A 467 14.71 11.25 0.68
C ASN A 467 15.75 10.21 0.24
N SER A 468 15.37 8.94 0.16
CA SER A 468 16.26 7.85 -0.27
C SER A 468 16.78 7.98 -1.70
N ALA A 469 16.00 8.59 -2.61
CA ALA A 469 16.48 8.89 -3.96
C ALA A 469 17.49 10.04 -3.95
N ALA A 470 17.18 11.14 -3.26
CA ALA A 470 18.10 12.26 -3.05
C ALA A 470 19.43 11.82 -2.38
N ASP A 471 19.34 10.94 -1.37
CA ASP A 471 20.51 10.36 -0.72
C ASP A 471 21.34 9.49 -1.68
N HIS A 472 20.69 8.76 -2.59
CA HIS A 472 21.40 7.96 -3.59
C HIS A 472 22.22 8.83 -4.55
N VAL A 473 21.63 9.92 -5.07
CA VAL A 473 22.34 10.92 -5.89
C VAL A 473 23.55 11.50 -5.13
N ALA A 474 23.34 11.95 -3.89
CA ALA A 474 24.39 12.53 -3.07
C ALA A 474 25.52 11.51 -2.78
N THR A 475 25.17 10.27 -2.42
CA THR A 475 26.13 9.17 -2.16
C THR A 475 26.94 8.82 -3.41
N MET A 476 26.44 9.12 -4.61
CA MET A 476 27.19 8.95 -5.85
C MET A 476 28.12 10.13 -6.16
N LEU A 477 27.72 11.37 -5.86
CA LEU A 477 28.55 12.57 -6.07
C LEU A 477 29.73 12.66 -5.10
N ILE A 478 29.56 12.32 -3.81
CA ILE A 478 30.65 12.42 -2.81
C ILE A 478 31.89 11.57 -3.14
N LYS A 479 31.76 10.57 -4.02
CA LYS A 479 32.89 9.79 -4.56
C LYS A 479 33.89 10.66 -5.32
N TYR A 480 33.42 11.80 -5.84
CA TYR A 480 34.19 12.80 -6.56
C TYR A 480 34.48 14.06 -5.72
N ALA A 481 34.25 14.03 -4.39
CA ALA A 481 34.49 15.17 -3.51
C ALA A 481 35.92 15.73 -3.63
N HIS A 482 36.90 14.84 -3.85
CA HIS A 482 38.31 15.18 -4.08
C HIS A 482 38.57 16.09 -5.31
N MET A 483 37.58 16.28 -6.18
CA MET A 483 37.66 17.16 -7.35
C MET A 483 37.25 18.61 -7.05
N PHE A 484 36.63 18.86 -5.89
CA PHE A 484 36.12 20.17 -5.48
C PHE A 484 37.06 20.83 -4.47
N LYS A 485 37.25 22.15 -4.61
CA LYS A 485 38.21 22.95 -3.81
C LYS A 485 37.57 23.78 -2.69
N SER A 486 36.25 23.71 -2.54
CA SER A 486 35.46 24.45 -1.57
C SER A 486 34.57 23.47 -0.84
N ASP A 487 34.50 23.53 0.48
CA ASP A 487 33.65 22.65 1.28
C ASP A 487 32.16 22.89 0.96
N ALA A 488 31.80 24.12 0.60
CA ALA A 488 30.46 24.51 0.14
C ALA A 488 30.14 24.08 -1.32
N TRP A 489 30.66 22.92 -1.78
CA TRP A 489 30.36 22.42 -3.12
C TRP A 489 29.04 21.66 -3.21
N LEU A 490 28.64 20.95 -2.14
CA LEU A 490 27.45 20.10 -2.08
C LEU A 490 26.68 20.27 -0.77
N LEU A 491 25.37 20.54 -0.87
CA LEU A 491 24.42 20.44 0.24
C LEU A 491 23.34 19.39 -0.04
N ARG A 492 23.26 18.37 0.80
CA ARG A 492 22.10 17.48 0.93
C ARG A 492 21.11 18.12 1.92
N ALA A 493 20.23 18.98 1.41
CA ALA A 493 19.25 19.72 2.21
C ALA A 493 18.11 18.81 2.69
N ASN A 494 17.99 18.63 4.00
CA ASN A 494 17.00 17.80 4.67
C ASN A 494 15.98 18.63 5.45
N SER A 495 14.73 18.17 5.45
CA SER A 495 13.70 18.71 6.34
C SER A 495 14.04 18.40 7.80
N LYS A 496 13.83 19.35 8.71
CA LYS A 496 13.88 19.15 10.17
C LYS A 496 12.89 18.10 10.71
N PHE A 497 11.98 17.63 9.87
CA PHE A 497 11.03 16.55 10.15
C PHE A 497 11.48 15.19 9.58
N ARG A 498 12.71 15.09 9.07
CA ARG A 498 13.32 13.82 8.66
C ARG A 498 13.91 13.11 9.88
N VAL A 499 13.58 11.83 10.03
CA VAL A 499 14.18 10.92 11.03
C VAL A 499 15.70 10.80 10.75
N TRP A 500 16.53 11.12 11.74
CA TRP A 500 17.98 11.26 11.60
C TRP A 500 18.66 9.95 11.13
N GLU A 501 18.29 8.84 11.76
CA GLU A 501 18.84 7.49 11.57
C GLU A 501 18.61 6.92 10.17
N THR A 502 17.84 7.61 9.33
CA THR A 502 17.64 7.26 7.92
C THR A 502 18.73 7.82 7.00
N LEU A 503 19.60 8.72 7.48
CA LEU A 503 20.68 9.30 6.67
C LEU A 503 21.88 8.33 6.60
N PRO A 504 22.42 8.03 5.41
CA PRO A 504 23.71 7.36 5.29
C PRO A 504 24.82 8.14 6.01
N GLU A 505 25.65 7.45 6.81
CA GLU A 505 26.69 8.12 7.63
C GLU A 505 27.68 8.94 6.77
N CYS A 506 27.98 8.48 5.56
CA CYS A 506 28.81 9.21 4.58
C CYS A 506 28.18 10.50 4.02
N LEU A 507 26.92 10.82 4.36
CA LEU A 507 26.26 12.08 4.00
C LEU A 507 26.13 13.06 5.16
N VAL A 508 26.58 12.72 6.38
CA VAL A 508 26.48 13.59 7.56
C VAL A 508 27.17 14.93 7.30
N GLU A 509 28.42 14.91 6.86
CA GLU A 509 29.26 16.09 6.57
C GLU A 509 28.74 16.94 5.40
N TYR A 510 27.97 16.35 4.50
CA TYR A 510 27.34 17.02 3.35
C TYR A 510 25.90 17.43 3.63
N SER A 511 25.43 17.35 4.89
CA SER A 511 24.05 17.61 5.28
C SER A 511 23.97 18.70 6.33
N ASN A 512 22.79 19.31 6.42
CA ASN A 512 22.40 20.23 7.48
C ASN A 512 22.11 19.52 8.82
N GLY A 513 22.97 18.59 9.23
CA GLY A 513 22.83 17.79 10.43
C GLY A 513 23.76 18.26 11.54
N SER A 514 23.22 18.72 12.67
CA SER A 514 24.03 19.03 13.85
C SER A 514 24.00 17.89 14.88
N CYS A 515 25.07 17.83 15.68
CA CYS A 515 25.28 16.92 16.83
C CYS A 515 24.96 15.41 16.63
N ARG A 516 24.90 14.92 15.38
CA ARG A 516 24.46 13.56 15.02
C ARG A 516 23.08 13.18 15.60
N ALA A 517 22.15 14.14 15.70
CA ALA A 517 20.81 13.90 16.26
C ALA A 517 19.65 14.59 15.52
N ASN A 518 19.86 15.76 14.91
CA ASN A 518 18.79 16.56 14.31
C ASN A 518 19.25 17.28 13.04
N PHE A 519 18.28 17.66 12.18
CA PHE A 519 18.51 18.51 11.01
C PHE A 519 18.13 19.97 11.29
N GLU A 520 19.08 20.88 11.08
CA GLU A 520 18.89 22.32 11.30
C GLU A 520 18.28 23.04 10.08
N PRO A 521 17.55 24.17 10.25
CA PRO A 521 16.78 24.75 9.16
C PRO A 521 17.60 25.66 8.22
N VAL A 522 18.36 25.10 7.27
CA VAL A 522 19.07 25.84 6.18
C VAL A 522 18.19 26.92 5.56
N ASP A 523 18.58 28.18 5.64
CA ASP A 523 17.85 29.29 5.02
C ASP A 523 18.36 29.62 3.60
N VAL A 524 17.61 30.42 2.85
CA VAL A 524 17.86 30.61 1.41
C VAL A 524 19.20 31.30 1.12
N GLU A 525 19.69 32.15 2.03
CA GLU A 525 21.02 32.77 1.96
C GLU A 525 22.17 31.76 2.05
N GLU A 526 21.99 30.69 2.82
CA GLU A 526 22.98 29.61 2.93
C GLU A 526 22.88 28.71 1.69
N PHE A 527 21.65 28.34 1.30
CA PHE A 527 21.33 27.55 0.11
C PHE A 527 21.96 28.11 -1.18
N VAL A 528 21.96 29.43 -1.39
CA VAL A 528 22.53 30.05 -2.61
C VAL A 528 24.06 29.97 -2.70
N THR A 529 24.76 29.71 -1.59
CA THR A 529 26.23 29.62 -1.58
C THR A 529 26.72 28.36 -2.29
N TYR A 530 25.99 27.26 -2.16
CA TYR A 530 26.40 25.94 -2.64
C TYR A 530 26.37 25.80 -4.18
N ASN A 531 27.37 25.12 -4.75
CA ASN A 531 27.36 24.80 -6.18
C ASN A 531 26.28 23.76 -6.56
N ILE A 532 26.09 22.74 -5.72
CA ILE A 532 25.11 21.66 -5.92
C ILE A 532 24.22 21.56 -4.68
N VAL A 533 22.89 21.59 -4.84
CA VAL A 533 21.94 21.30 -3.75
C VAL A 533 21.01 20.14 -4.11
N ILE A 534 20.88 19.18 -3.20
CA ILE A 534 20.10 17.96 -3.38
C ILE A 534 19.02 17.85 -2.29
N THR A 535 17.77 17.82 -2.72
CA THR A 535 16.60 17.94 -1.84
C THR A 535 15.41 17.13 -2.38
N THR A 536 14.33 17.06 -1.60
CA THR A 536 13.06 16.53 -2.11
C THR A 536 12.18 17.65 -2.67
N LEU A 537 11.30 17.36 -3.63
CA LEU A 537 10.33 18.33 -4.19
C LEU A 537 9.53 19.04 -3.07
N SER A 538 9.09 18.28 -2.07
CA SER A 538 8.38 18.79 -0.89
C SER A 538 9.21 19.74 -0.01
N HIS A 539 10.55 19.62 -0.02
CA HIS A 539 11.46 20.46 0.77
C HIS A 539 12.06 21.62 -0.04
N ALA A 540 12.26 21.48 -1.36
CA ALA A 540 12.58 22.57 -2.30
C ALA A 540 11.63 23.76 -2.13
N ALA A 541 10.35 23.46 -1.85
CA ALA A 541 9.31 24.43 -1.55
C ALA A 541 9.55 25.33 -0.30
N LYS A 542 10.49 24.98 0.60
CA LYS A 542 10.95 25.91 1.66
C LYS A 542 11.67 27.09 1.02
N PHE A 543 12.68 26.79 0.21
CA PHE A 543 13.55 27.76 -0.44
C PHE A 543 12.79 28.62 -1.44
N ALA A 544 11.89 28.03 -2.25
CA ALA A 544 11.02 28.78 -3.16
C ALA A 544 10.20 29.86 -2.42
N ARG A 545 9.59 29.51 -1.28
CA ARG A 545 8.84 30.47 -0.45
C ARG A 545 9.75 31.55 0.15
N GLN A 546 10.96 31.18 0.58
CA GLN A 546 11.91 32.13 1.16
C GLN A 546 12.47 33.09 0.10
N SER A 547 12.84 32.60 -1.09
CA SER A 547 13.29 33.42 -2.22
C SER A 547 12.23 34.48 -2.57
N ARG A 548 10.97 34.05 -2.75
CA ARG A 548 9.85 34.99 -2.96
C ARG A 548 9.66 35.97 -1.80
N SER A 549 9.69 35.49 -0.56
CA SER A 549 9.46 36.33 0.63
C SER A 549 10.57 37.36 0.88
N ARG A 550 11.76 37.17 0.31
CA ARG A 550 12.92 38.07 0.41
C ARG A 550 13.21 38.81 -0.90
N GLY A 551 12.35 38.68 -1.92
CA GLY A 551 12.55 39.31 -3.24
C GLY A 551 13.78 38.79 -4.03
N MET A 552 14.33 37.64 -3.65
CA MET A 552 15.55 37.10 -4.25
C MET A 552 15.27 36.50 -5.62
N ALA A 553 16.03 36.95 -6.61
CA ALA A 553 15.97 36.44 -7.98
C ALA A 553 16.40 34.97 -8.08
N HIS A 554 15.78 34.24 -9.00
CA HIS A 554 16.12 32.85 -9.33
C HIS A 554 17.61 32.72 -9.68
N HIS A 555 18.29 31.77 -9.06
CA HIS A 555 19.74 31.58 -9.18
C HIS A 555 20.14 30.22 -9.74
N ILE A 556 19.25 29.22 -9.72
CA ILE A 556 19.52 27.89 -10.28
C ILE A 556 19.65 27.98 -11.80
N THR A 557 20.75 27.42 -12.31
CA THR A 557 21.12 27.38 -13.74
C THR A 557 20.74 26.06 -14.42
N HIS A 558 20.67 24.98 -13.62
CA HIS A 558 20.36 23.63 -14.06
C HIS A 558 19.53 22.96 -12.95
N LEU A 559 18.27 22.61 -13.25
CA LEU A 559 17.43 21.81 -12.35
C LEU A 559 17.25 20.42 -12.97
N PHE A 560 17.65 19.41 -12.20
CA PHE A 560 17.35 18.00 -12.47
C PHE A 560 16.22 17.57 -11.53
N ILE A 561 15.22 16.87 -12.04
CA ILE A 561 14.22 16.17 -11.23
C ILE A 561 14.37 14.68 -11.55
N ASP A 562 14.90 13.88 -10.62
CA ASP A 562 14.97 12.41 -10.77
C ASP A 562 13.70 11.76 -10.21
N GLU A 563 13.31 10.64 -10.83
CA GLU A 563 12.01 10.00 -10.67
C GLU A 563 10.80 10.95 -10.86
N ALA A 564 10.94 11.94 -11.76
CA ALA A 564 9.92 12.94 -12.10
C ALA A 564 8.58 12.32 -12.58
N ALA A 565 8.62 11.11 -13.14
CA ALA A 565 7.43 10.36 -13.55
C ALA A 565 6.57 9.84 -12.37
N GLN A 566 7.09 9.89 -11.13
CA GLN A 566 6.37 9.51 -9.92
C GLN A 566 5.62 10.69 -9.27
N ALA A 567 6.06 11.93 -9.55
CA ALA A 567 5.50 13.15 -9.00
C ALA A 567 4.39 13.73 -9.90
N SER A 568 3.48 14.53 -9.32
CA SER A 568 2.50 15.29 -10.11
C SER A 568 3.17 16.48 -10.79
N GLU A 569 2.68 16.88 -11.96
CA GLU A 569 3.19 18.06 -12.68
C GLU A 569 3.17 19.33 -11.80
N PRO A 570 2.09 19.64 -11.03
CA PRO A 570 2.11 20.74 -10.06
C PRO A 570 3.14 20.62 -8.93
N ALA A 571 3.62 19.42 -8.59
CA ALA A 571 4.71 19.24 -7.63
C ALA A 571 6.08 19.53 -8.27
N CYS A 572 6.29 19.04 -9.50
CA CYS A 572 7.48 19.33 -10.31
C CYS A 572 7.62 20.82 -10.63
N LEU A 573 6.50 21.55 -10.79
CA LEU A 573 6.51 23.00 -10.98
C LEU A 573 7.08 23.79 -9.79
N ILE A 574 7.06 23.27 -8.56
CA ILE A 574 7.43 24.06 -7.37
C ILE A 574 8.91 24.53 -7.41
N PRO A 575 9.92 23.67 -7.65
CA PRO A 575 11.29 24.13 -7.86
C PRO A 575 11.50 24.84 -9.21
N VAL A 576 10.67 24.57 -10.22
CA VAL A 576 10.75 25.26 -11.53
C VAL A 576 10.39 26.73 -11.35
N CYS A 577 9.13 27.05 -11.02
CA CYS A 577 8.63 28.42 -10.88
C CYS A 577 9.14 29.14 -9.62
N GLY A 578 9.71 28.42 -8.66
CA GLY A 578 10.16 28.97 -7.39
C GLY A 578 11.66 29.23 -7.26
N LEU A 579 12.51 28.67 -8.13
CA LEU A 579 13.98 28.70 -7.99
C LEU A 579 14.77 28.70 -9.32
N LEU A 580 14.20 28.21 -10.42
CA LEU A 580 14.88 28.05 -11.71
C LEU A 580 14.86 29.36 -12.51
N ARG A 581 15.99 29.78 -13.08
CA ARG A 581 16.01 30.97 -13.96
C ARG A 581 15.12 30.75 -15.20
N PRO A 582 14.43 31.78 -15.73
CA PRO A 582 13.59 31.64 -16.91
C PRO A 582 14.30 31.02 -18.12
N ARG A 583 15.62 31.28 -18.29
CA ARG A 583 16.48 30.73 -19.36
C ARG A 583 17.43 29.59 -18.91
N ALA A 584 17.16 28.92 -17.79
CA ALA A 584 17.97 27.82 -17.28
C ALA A 584 17.50 26.43 -17.73
N THR A 585 18.43 25.48 -17.77
CA THR A 585 18.18 24.09 -18.17
C THR A 585 17.26 23.36 -17.18
N LEU A 586 16.27 22.63 -17.70
CA LEU A 586 15.47 21.67 -16.95
C LEU A 586 15.69 20.26 -17.50
N VAL A 587 15.99 19.29 -16.64
CA VAL A 587 16.06 17.86 -16.96
C VAL A 587 15.05 17.11 -16.10
N LEU A 588 14.09 16.46 -16.75
CA LEU A 588 13.12 15.57 -16.11
C LEU A 588 13.55 14.13 -16.40
N ALA A 589 14.06 13.45 -15.39
CA ALA A 589 14.47 12.05 -15.48
C ALA A 589 13.43 11.16 -14.80
N GLY A 590 13.11 10.03 -15.42
CA GLY A 590 12.01 9.19 -14.95
C GLY A 590 11.67 8.10 -15.95
N ASP A 591 10.57 7.40 -15.67
CA ASP A 591 10.07 6.40 -16.58
C ASP A 591 8.53 6.28 -16.53
N PRO A 592 7.80 6.81 -17.53
CA PRO A 592 6.36 6.59 -17.68
C PRO A 592 6.02 5.15 -18.14
N HIS A 593 7.02 4.26 -18.17
CA HIS A 593 6.91 2.81 -18.35
C HIS A 593 7.48 2.02 -17.13
N GLN A 594 7.57 2.65 -15.94
CA GLN A 594 7.69 1.96 -14.64
C GLN A 594 6.54 2.37 -13.71
N LEU A 595 5.46 1.58 -13.74
CA LEU A 595 4.16 2.12 -14.18
C LEU A 595 4.23 2.53 -15.66
N GLY A 596 4.37 1.63 -16.65
CA GLY A 596 4.72 0.19 -16.65
C GLY A 596 4.60 -0.38 -18.08
N PRO A 597 5.39 -1.38 -18.57
CA PRO A 597 6.59 -2.04 -18.01
C PRO A 597 7.81 -2.11 -19.00
N ALA A 598 8.90 -2.82 -18.62
CA ALA A 598 9.91 -3.36 -19.56
C ALA A 598 10.48 -4.72 -19.06
N LEU A 599 10.93 -5.60 -19.97
CA LEU A 599 11.40 -6.97 -19.67
C LEU A 599 12.94 -7.08 -19.64
N ALA A 600 13.47 -7.90 -18.73
CA ALA A 600 14.92 -8.16 -18.59
C ALA A 600 15.39 -9.38 -19.41
N LYS A 601 16.69 -9.41 -19.74
CA LYS A 601 17.39 -10.57 -20.33
C LYS A 601 17.83 -11.55 -19.23
N GLU A 602 17.89 -12.84 -19.56
CA GLU A 602 18.10 -13.94 -18.61
C GLU A 602 19.50 -13.94 -17.94
N ASP A 603 19.55 -14.13 -16.62
CA ASP A 603 20.78 -14.43 -15.86
C ASP A 603 21.02 -15.96 -15.90
N ARG A 604 22.28 -16.38 -15.77
CA ARG A 604 22.62 -17.81 -15.63
C ARG A 604 21.99 -18.46 -14.38
N ILE A 605 21.67 -17.70 -13.33
CA ILE A 605 20.90 -18.18 -12.17
C ILE A 605 19.46 -18.57 -12.55
N SER A 606 18.87 -17.97 -13.58
CA SER A 606 17.52 -18.31 -14.05
C SER A 606 17.42 -19.74 -14.61
N ASN A 607 18.56 -20.36 -14.91
CA ASN A 607 18.70 -21.75 -15.38
C ASN A 607 19.19 -22.72 -14.28
N ILE A 608 19.20 -22.30 -13.00
CA ILE A 608 19.62 -23.11 -11.87
C ILE A 608 18.44 -23.28 -10.90
N ASP A 609 18.06 -24.52 -10.64
CA ASP A 609 17.15 -24.83 -9.54
C ASP A 609 17.86 -24.67 -8.18
N ILE A 610 17.11 -24.17 -7.19
CA ILE A 610 17.63 -23.94 -5.83
C ILE A 610 17.63 -25.24 -5.01
N LEU A 611 16.79 -26.23 -5.35
CA LEU A 611 16.61 -27.48 -4.60
C LEU A 611 17.48 -28.63 -5.14
N GLY A 612 17.62 -28.75 -6.47
CA GLY A 612 18.60 -29.61 -7.15
C GLY A 612 18.04 -30.51 -8.25
N GLU A 613 16.80 -30.33 -8.69
CA GLU A 613 16.12 -31.28 -9.59
C GLU A 613 16.36 -31.02 -11.10
N LYS A 614 16.02 -32.01 -11.94
CA LYS A 614 16.32 -31.99 -13.38
C LYS A 614 15.26 -31.22 -14.18
N GLN A 615 15.70 -30.09 -14.75
CA GLN A 615 15.16 -29.40 -15.93
C GLN A 615 13.67 -29.62 -16.27
N HIS A 616 12.82 -28.71 -15.78
CA HIS A 616 12.19 -27.75 -16.69
C HIS A 616 12.38 -26.33 -16.12
N SER A 617 12.29 -25.30 -16.98
CA SER A 617 12.78 -23.94 -16.65
C SER A 617 11.68 -22.99 -16.20
N ARG A 618 11.94 -22.17 -15.15
CA ARG A 618 11.97 -20.68 -15.26
C ARG A 618 12.33 -19.96 -13.95
N ALA A 619 12.52 -18.64 -14.06
CA ALA A 619 13.08 -17.73 -13.05
C ALA A 619 12.16 -17.37 -11.84
N VAL A 620 11.10 -18.14 -11.60
CA VAL A 620 10.04 -17.82 -10.63
C VAL A 620 9.73 -19.05 -9.79
N VAL A 621 9.72 -18.91 -8.47
CA VAL A 621 9.36 -19.97 -7.51
C VAL A 621 8.28 -19.45 -6.55
N PHE A 622 7.27 -20.27 -6.29
CA PHE A 622 6.22 -20.00 -5.30
C PHE A 622 6.19 -21.11 -4.25
N HIS A 623 6.10 -20.73 -2.97
CA HIS A 623 6.05 -21.66 -1.83
C HIS A 623 4.82 -21.39 -0.96
N GLY A 624 3.84 -22.30 -1.00
CA GLY A 624 2.60 -22.22 -0.25
C GLY A 624 2.75 -22.67 1.20
N VAL A 625 2.37 -21.81 2.16
CA VAL A 625 2.48 -22.08 3.61
C VAL A 625 1.15 -21.87 4.32
N LEU A 626 0.64 -22.90 5.01
CA LEU A 626 -0.57 -22.83 5.83
C LEU A 626 -0.20 -22.33 7.25
N SER A 627 -0.73 -21.17 7.66
CA SER A 627 -0.30 -20.42 8.86
C SER A 627 -1.47 -19.67 9.55
N LYS A 628 -1.28 -19.10 10.75
CA LYS A 628 -2.37 -18.60 11.64
C LYS A 628 -2.01 -17.32 12.44
N GLU A 629 -2.97 -16.40 12.63
CA GLU A 629 -2.84 -15.04 13.24
C GLU A 629 -3.72 -14.83 14.51
N GLN A 630 -3.56 -13.74 15.31
CA GLN A 630 -3.74 -13.78 16.79
C GLN A 630 -3.91 -12.42 17.61
N LYS A 631 -4.38 -12.41 18.91
CA LYS A 631 -4.56 -11.22 19.84
C LYS A 631 -4.37 -11.34 21.44
N ILE A 632 -3.26 -10.92 22.13
CA ILE A 632 -3.05 -10.95 23.63
C ILE A 632 -3.82 -9.81 24.33
N GLY A 633 -4.65 -10.17 25.30
CA GLY A 633 -5.24 -9.23 26.26
C GLY A 633 -6.10 -8.16 25.56
N LYS A 634 -6.04 -6.91 26.02
CA LYS A 634 -6.62 -5.79 25.26
C LYS A 634 -5.75 -5.37 24.05
N SER A 635 -4.47 -5.73 24.03
CA SER A 635 -3.54 -5.46 22.92
C SER A 635 -3.85 -6.32 21.67
N PRO A 636 -3.34 -5.99 20.47
CA PRO A 636 -3.72 -6.65 19.22
C PRO A 636 -2.86 -7.87 18.76
N SER A 637 -2.19 -8.69 19.60
CA SER A 637 -1.35 -9.84 19.10
C SER A 637 -1.18 -11.04 20.09
N TYR A 638 -1.65 -12.29 19.82
CA TYR A 638 -1.63 -13.47 20.79
C TYR A 638 -0.20 -14.11 20.86
N PHE A 639 -0.17 -15.42 21.02
CA PHE A 639 0.88 -16.36 21.34
C PHE A 639 0.30 -17.78 21.09
N ASN A 640 1.15 -18.77 20.89
CA ASN A 640 0.78 -20.16 20.64
C ASN A 640 1.04 -21.04 21.88
N MET A 641 0.09 -21.91 22.24
CA MET A 641 0.24 -22.83 23.40
C MET A 641 1.31 -23.89 23.18
N LEU A 642 1.44 -24.42 21.96
CA LEU A 642 2.49 -25.40 21.62
C LEU A 642 3.87 -24.74 21.60
N GLU A 643 3.96 -23.46 21.24
CA GLU A 643 5.17 -22.66 21.48
C GLU A 643 5.44 -22.50 22.97
N CYS A 644 4.43 -22.28 23.83
CA CYS A 644 4.67 -22.24 25.27
C CYS A 644 5.19 -23.57 25.83
N GLU A 645 4.73 -24.73 25.35
CA GLU A 645 5.23 -26.04 25.77
C GLU A 645 6.63 -26.34 25.22
N ILE A 646 6.87 -26.07 23.93
CA ILE A 646 8.20 -26.21 23.31
C ILE A 646 9.20 -25.22 23.92
N VAL A 647 8.79 -23.98 24.23
CA VAL A 647 9.60 -23.00 24.97
C VAL A 647 9.80 -23.43 26.41
N GLN A 648 8.85 -24.06 27.11
CA GLN A 648 9.14 -24.68 28.41
C GLN A 648 10.17 -25.81 28.30
N LEU A 649 10.17 -26.58 27.22
CA LEU A 649 11.12 -27.66 26.97
C LEU A 649 12.52 -27.12 26.64
N TYR A 650 12.62 -26.09 25.80
CA TYR A 650 13.87 -25.35 25.54
C TYR A 650 14.37 -24.58 26.77
N VAL A 651 13.50 -23.89 27.52
CA VAL A 651 13.87 -23.16 28.75
C VAL A 651 14.31 -24.12 29.84
N ARG A 652 13.68 -25.30 29.99
CA ARG A 652 14.21 -26.37 30.87
C ARG A 652 15.65 -26.73 30.48
N ARG A 653 15.94 -26.98 29.20
CA ARG A 653 17.32 -27.24 28.73
C ARG A 653 18.28 -26.05 28.91
N LEU A 654 17.85 -24.82 28.64
CA LEU A 654 18.69 -23.63 28.77
C LEU A 654 19.03 -23.34 30.24
N VAL A 655 18.09 -23.56 31.16
CA VAL A 655 18.33 -23.42 32.61
C VAL A 655 19.25 -24.54 33.11
N THR A 656 19.02 -25.81 32.76
CA THR A 656 19.83 -26.92 33.30
C THR A 656 21.21 -27.10 32.65
N VAL A 657 21.42 -26.60 31.43
CA VAL A 657 22.69 -26.79 30.68
C VAL A 657 23.50 -25.50 30.56
N HIS A 658 22.87 -24.32 30.55
CA HIS A 658 23.54 -23.05 30.25
C HIS A 658 23.37 -21.95 31.31
N ASN A 659 22.58 -22.17 32.36
CA ASN A 659 22.58 -21.38 33.61
C ASN A 659 22.34 -19.85 33.43
N VAL A 660 21.48 -19.46 32.47
CA VAL A 660 21.17 -18.06 32.15
C VAL A 660 19.91 -17.57 32.87
N ILE A 661 19.99 -16.37 33.47
CA ILE A 661 18.89 -15.72 34.21
C ILE A 661 18.06 -14.79 33.29
N ASN A 662 16.75 -14.71 33.57
CA ASN A 662 15.68 -14.11 32.75
C ASN A 662 15.52 -12.57 32.95
N LYS A 663 14.94 -11.83 31.97
CA LYS A 663 13.96 -10.72 32.19
C LYS A 663 13.30 -10.12 30.91
N TYR A 664 11.99 -10.38 30.73
CA TYR A 664 10.92 -9.53 30.13
C TYR A 664 10.87 -9.17 28.61
N LEU A 665 9.84 -8.39 28.22
CA LEU A 665 8.92 -8.67 27.10
C LEU A 665 8.27 -7.42 26.44
N TYR A 666 7.41 -7.65 25.41
CA TYR A 666 6.49 -6.70 24.71
C TYR A 666 7.17 -5.67 23.78
N ILE A 667 6.55 -5.02 22.77
CA ILE A 667 5.24 -5.08 22.07
C ILE A 667 5.48 -4.47 20.65
N SER A 668 4.81 -4.71 19.52
CA SER A 668 3.87 -5.71 18.94
C SER A 668 4.24 -5.76 17.42
N SER A 669 3.51 -6.17 16.36
CA SER A 669 2.23 -6.82 15.99
C SER A 669 2.42 -7.39 14.55
N TYR A 670 1.36 -7.88 13.88
CA TYR A 670 1.32 -8.57 12.57
C TYR A 670 2.68 -8.85 11.88
N PHE A 671 3.16 -10.07 12.12
CA PHE A 671 4.20 -10.75 11.38
C PHE A 671 3.77 -12.21 11.20
N ASN A 672 4.26 -12.88 10.17
CA ASN A 672 4.03 -14.30 9.93
C ASN A 672 5.36 -15.03 10.14
N MET A 673 5.49 -15.70 11.29
CA MET A 673 6.74 -16.32 11.73
C MET A 673 7.17 -17.47 10.81
N LEU A 674 6.21 -18.29 10.35
CA LEU A 674 6.48 -19.39 9.42
C LEU A 674 7.00 -18.85 8.08
N GLU A 675 6.45 -17.75 7.57
CA GLU A 675 7.05 -17.07 6.40
C GLU A 675 8.46 -16.55 6.71
N CYS A 676 8.72 -15.98 7.90
CA CYS A 676 10.06 -15.52 8.29
C CYS A 676 11.09 -16.66 8.36
N GLU A 677 10.70 -17.84 8.84
CA GLU A 677 11.54 -19.03 8.95
C GLU A 677 11.86 -19.62 7.57
N ILE A 678 10.86 -19.72 6.68
CA ILE A 678 11.06 -20.13 5.28
C ILE A 678 11.90 -19.11 4.52
N VAL A 679 11.73 -17.80 4.76
CA VAL A 679 12.64 -16.75 4.27
C VAL A 679 14.07 -17.01 4.74
N GLN A 680 14.28 -17.25 6.05
CA GLN A 680 15.62 -17.50 6.60
C GLN A 680 16.26 -18.78 6.01
N LEU A 681 15.47 -19.82 5.75
CA LEU A 681 15.90 -21.07 5.11
C LEU A 681 16.35 -20.84 3.66
N TYR A 682 15.53 -20.15 2.84
CA TYR A 682 15.91 -19.80 1.47
C TYR A 682 17.16 -18.93 1.45
N VAL A 683 17.23 -17.90 2.30
CA VAL A 683 18.42 -17.05 2.45
C VAL A 683 19.66 -17.86 2.83
N ARG A 684 19.56 -18.76 3.83
CA ARG A 684 20.67 -19.64 4.24
C ARG A 684 21.17 -20.46 3.06
N ARG A 685 20.26 -21.12 2.32
CA ARG A 685 20.60 -21.91 1.11
C ARG A 685 21.24 -21.07 0.00
N LEU A 686 20.73 -19.85 -0.26
CA LEU A 686 21.29 -18.96 -1.27
C LEU A 686 22.73 -18.53 -0.94
N VAL A 687 23.01 -18.21 0.32
CA VAL A 687 24.35 -17.77 0.76
C VAL A 687 25.31 -18.96 0.86
N THR A 688 24.96 -20.04 1.56
CA THR A 688 25.93 -21.12 1.87
C THR A 688 26.13 -22.13 0.75
N VAL A 689 25.05 -22.53 0.05
CA VAL A 689 25.11 -23.53 -1.03
C VAL A 689 25.34 -22.84 -2.36
N HIS A 690 24.46 -21.91 -2.73
CA HIS A 690 24.52 -21.23 -4.04
C HIS A 690 25.55 -20.10 -4.13
N ASN A 691 26.25 -19.79 -3.03
CA ASN A 691 27.34 -18.82 -2.98
C ASN A 691 26.95 -17.42 -3.50
N VAL A 692 25.69 -17.02 -3.25
CA VAL A 692 25.17 -15.68 -3.56
C VAL A 692 25.63 -14.70 -2.48
N ALA A 693 26.16 -13.54 -2.88
CA ALA A 693 26.58 -12.52 -1.91
C ALA A 693 25.34 -11.89 -1.24
N MET A 694 25.41 -11.67 0.08
CA MET A 694 24.30 -11.11 0.87
C MET A 694 23.71 -9.82 0.26
N GLN A 695 24.58 -8.95 -0.24
CA GLN A 695 24.21 -7.68 -0.88
C GLN A 695 23.39 -7.83 -2.19
N ASP A 696 23.51 -8.99 -2.86
CA ASP A 696 22.81 -9.33 -4.10
C ASP A 696 21.39 -9.88 -3.85
N ILE A 697 21.06 -10.16 -2.58
CA ILE A 697 19.75 -10.63 -2.11
C ILE A 697 18.96 -9.42 -1.60
N GLY A 698 17.68 -9.37 -1.94
CA GLY A 698 16.71 -8.49 -1.30
C GLY A 698 15.49 -9.22 -0.79
N ILE A 699 14.88 -8.69 0.26
CA ILE A 699 13.67 -9.25 0.84
C ILE A 699 12.62 -8.13 0.95
N VAL A 700 11.47 -8.38 0.33
CA VAL A 700 10.39 -7.43 0.14
C VAL A 700 9.14 -7.99 0.82
N THR A 701 8.46 -7.15 1.61
CA THR A 701 7.20 -7.54 2.24
C THR A 701 6.34 -6.31 2.49
N PRO A 702 5.01 -6.35 2.27
CA PRO A 702 4.17 -5.15 2.39
C PRO A 702 3.97 -4.64 3.82
N TYR A 703 4.43 -5.36 4.86
CA TYR A 703 4.23 -4.98 6.26
C TYR A 703 5.57 -4.69 6.97
N ILE A 704 5.72 -3.49 7.53
CA ILE A 704 6.98 -3.03 8.13
C ILE A 704 7.43 -3.84 9.36
N ARG A 705 6.51 -4.52 10.05
CA ARG A 705 6.87 -5.41 11.16
C ARG A 705 7.37 -6.78 10.72
N GLN A 706 6.94 -7.27 9.55
CA GLN A 706 7.60 -8.40 8.88
C GLN A 706 9.04 -8.03 8.45
N VAL A 707 9.27 -6.79 8.00
CA VAL A 707 10.64 -6.27 7.75
C VAL A 707 11.50 -6.35 9.02
N TYR A 708 10.97 -5.92 10.17
CA TYR A 708 11.72 -5.96 11.43
C TYR A 708 12.02 -7.40 11.90
N GLN A 709 11.06 -8.32 11.86
CA GLN A 709 11.29 -9.70 12.28
C GLN A 709 12.25 -10.45 11.36
N ILE A 710 12.16 -10.25 10.05
CA ILE A 710 13.13 -10.81 9.10
C ILE A 710 14.53 -10.22 9.37
N LYS A 711 14.66 -8.90 9.60
CA LYS A 711 15.96 -8.30 9.98
C LYS A 711 16.53 -8.91 11.27
N LYS A 712 15.70 -9.12 12.29
CA LYS A 712 16.10 -9.75 13.56
C LYS A 712 16.62 -11.18 13.34
N LEU A 713 15.87 -12.01 12.62
CA LEU A 713 16.23 -13.40 12.31
C LEU A 713 17.45 -13.53 11.39
N LEU A 714 17.75 -12.51 10.58
CA LEU A 714 18.98 -12.45 9.79
C LEU A 714 20.18 -11.99 10.64
N LYS A 715 19.98 -11.03 11.55
CA LYS A 715 21.00 -10.60 12.51
C LYS A 715 21.43 -11.72 13.45
N GLU A 716 20.48 -12.51 13.92
CA GLU A 716 20.73 -13.72 14.75
C GLU A 716 21.59 -14.78 14.03
N ILE A 717 21.74 -14.69 12.70
CA ILE A 717 22.64 -15.55 11.91
C ILE A 717 23.78 -14.75 11.22
N SER A 718 24.04 -13.52 11.66
CA SER A 718 25.08 -12.60 11.14
C SER A 718 24.95 -12.21 9.66
N TYR A 719 23.71 -12.20 9.14
CA TYR A 719 23.40 -11.88 7.74
C TYR A 719 22.83 -10.46 7.57
N ASP A 720 23.17 -9.54 8.47
CA ASP A 720 22.73 -8.12 8.52
C ASP A 720 22.93 -7.32 7.22
N LYS A 721 23.81 -7.81 6.33
CA LYS A 721 24.11 -7.19 5.02
C LYS A 721 23.05 -7.44 3.94
N ILE A 722 22.04 -8.26 4.22
CA ILE A 722 20.90 -8.48 3.33
C ILE A 722 19.88 -7.35 3.53
N GLU A 723 19.47 -6.73 2.43
CA GLU A 723 18.55 -5.59 2.50
C GLU A 723 17.10 -6.07 2.64
N VAL A 724 16.38 -5.55 3.64
CA VAL A 724 14.98 -5.89 3.91
C VAL A 724 14.17 -4.60 4.03
N GLY A 725 13.01 -4.54 3.36
CA GLY A 725 12.19 -3.33 3.29
C GLY A 725 10.78 -3.57 2.75
N THR A 726 9.95 -2.53 2.80
CA THR A 726 8.62 -2.57 2.19
C THR A 726 8.68 -2.46 0.66
N VAL A 727 7.57 -2.73 -0.02
CA VAL A 727 7.46 -2.60 -1.48
C VAL A 727 7.86 -1.19 -1.95
N GLU A 728 7.44 -0.16 -1.22
CA GLU A 728 7.77 1.24 -1.48
C GLU A 728 9.26 1.53 -1.21
N ALA A 729 9.83 1.00 -0.12
CA ALA A 729 11.25 1.14 0.22
C ALA A 729 12.20 0.41 -0.77
N TYR A 730 11.63 -0.41 -1.66
CA TYR A 730 12.29 -1.13 -2.75
C TYR A 730 12.02 -0.54 -4.15
N GLN A 731 11.20 0.51 -4.25
CA GLN A 731 10.97 1.20 -5.52
C GLN A 731 12.27 1.85 -6.03
N GLY A 732 12.51 1.81 -7.34
CA GLY A 732 13.78 2.23 -7.97
C GLY A 732 14.99 1.30 -7.71
N LYS A 733 14.95 0.48 -6.65
CA LYS A 733 15.99 -0.51 -6.34
C LYS A 733 15.78 -1.81 -7.11
N GLU A 734 16.85 -2.58 -7.24
CA GLU A 734 16.86 -3.92 -7.81
C GLU A 734 17.87 -4.80 -7.08
N LYS A 735 17.62 -6.11 -7.02
CA LYS A 735 18.57 -7.10 -6.50
C LYS A 735 18.65 -8.29 -7.45
N ARG A 736 19.70 -9.10 -7.34
CA ARG A 736 19.86 -10.28 -8.20
C ARG A 736 18.76 -11.30 -7.89
N ILE A 737 18.51 -11.53 -6.60
CA ILE A 737 17.41 -12.38 -6.12
C ILE A 737 16.52 -11.55 -5.21
N ILE A 738 15.21 -11.69 -5.37
CA ILE A 738 14.20 -11.11 -4.48
C ILE A 738 13.38 -12.21 -3.85
N ILE A 739 13.22 -12.14 -2.53
CA ILE A 739 12.28 -12.97 -1.78
C ILE A 739 11.11 -12.08 -1.36
N ILE A 740 9.88 -12.52 -1.66
CA ILE A 740 8.64 -11.80 -1.34
C ILE A 740 7.91 -12.59 -0.25
N SER A 741 7.71 -11.98 0.92
CA SER A 741 6.86 -12.51 2.00
C SER A 741 5.54 -11.75 2.02
N THR A 742 4.43 -12.47 1.82
CA THR A 742 3.08 -11.88 1.64
C THR A 742 2.33 -11.64 2.96
N VAL A 743 2.72 -12.33 4.02
CA VAL A 743 2.29 -12.24 5.43
C VAL A 743 0.84 -12.67 5.72
N ARG A 744 -0.13 -12.20 4.91
CA ARG A 744 -1.57 -12.42 5.13
C ARG A 744 -1.93 -13.90 5.10
N ALA A 745 -2.37 -14.43 6.23
CA ALA A 745 -2.92 -15.78 6.39
C ALA A 745 -4.43 -15.78 6.72
N ASN A 746 -5.00 -14.65 7.14
CA ASN A 746 -6.44 -14.51 7.39
C ASN A 746 -7.23 -14.03 6.16
N CYS A 747 -7.99 -14.94 5.54
CA CYS A 747 -8.87 -14.69 4.40
C CYS A 747 -9.94 -13.60 4.61
N ASN A 748 -10.33 -13.28 5.84
CA ASN A 748 -11.50 -12.45 6.12
C ASN A 748 -11.15 -10.95 6.23
N LEU A 749 -9.87 -10.63 6.42
CA LEU A 749 -9.37 -9.25 6.30
C LEU A 749 -9.30 -8.78 4.84
N LEU A 750 -9.42 -9.67 3.85
CA LEU A 750 -9.21 -9.31 2.43
C LEU A 750 -10.34 -8.46 1.83
N ASP A 751 -11.59 -8.66 2.28
CA ASP A 751 -12.73 -7.83 1.87
C ASP A 751 -12.70 -6.45 2.56
N HIS A 752 -12.14 -6.38 3.77
CA HIS A 752 -11.79 -5.13 4.45
C HIS A 752 -10.64 -4.41 3.69
N ASP A 753 -9.60 -5.17 3.32
CA ASP A 753 -8.45 -4.67 2.57
C ASP A 753 -8.83 -4.18 1.16
N ALA A 754 -9.81 -4.79 0.50
CA ALA A 754 -10.35 -4.31 -0.78
C ALA A 754 -11.19 -3.03 -0.61
N LYS A 755 -12.06 -3.00 0.41
CA LYS A 755 -12.95 -1.87 0.73
C LYS A 755 -12.21 -0.59 1.15
N PHE A 756 -10.96 -0.72 1.62
CA PHE A 756 -10.11 0.38 2.09
C PHE A 756 -8.72 0.45 1.43
N GLN A 757 -8.44 -0.38 0.41
CA GLN A 757 -7.12 -0.47 -0.27
C GLN A 757 -5.94 -0.67 0.71
N LEU A 758 -6.07 -1.58 1.68
CA LEU A 758 -5.07 -1.79 2.75
C LEU A 758 -3.93 -2.74 2.36
N GLY A 759 -4.18 -3.74 1.51
CA GLY A 759 -3.23 -4.85 1.25
C GLY A 759 -2.67 -4.88 -0.18
N PHE A 760 -1.46 -5.43 -0.33
CA PHE A 760 -0.78 -5.59 -1.64
C PHE A 760 -1.48 -6.59 -2.59
N LEU A 761 -2.39 -7.40 -2.04
CA LEU A 761 -3.26 -8.32 -2.80
C LEU A 761 -4.18 -7.56 -3.77
N VAL A 762 -4.64 -6.38 -3.39
CA VAL A 762 -5.61 -5.57 -4.17
C VAL A 762 -4.92 -4.47 -4.97
N ASP A 763 -3.70 -4.09 -4.61
CA ASP A 763 -2.94 -3.00 -5.24
C ASP A 763 -2.06 -3.52 -6.39
N ASP A 764 -2.56 -3.34 -7.62
CA ASP A 764 -1.88 -3.72 -8.86
C ASP A 764 -0.50 -3.05 -9.04
N LYS A 765 -0.30 -1.86 -8.47
CA LYS A 765 0.99 -1.14 -8.54
C LYS A 765 2.01 -1.82 -7.63
N ARG A 766 1.62 -2.13 -6.38
CA ARG A 766 2.47 -2.85 -5.42
C ARG A 766 2.79 -4.27 -5.88
N PHE A 767 1.81 -4.97 -6.46
CA PHE A 767 2.02 -6.28 -7.10
C PHE A 767 3.15 -6.20 -8.13
N ASN A 768 3.02 -5.28 -9.10
CA ASN A 768 3.99 -5.09 -10.18
C ASN A 768 5.36 -4.63 -9.67
N VAL A 769 5.44 -3.71 -8.70
CA VAL A 769 6.72 -3.29 -8.11
C VAL A 769 7.43 -4.50 -7.48
N ALA A 770 6.75 -5.24 -6.60
CA ALA A 770 7.36 -6.34 -5.84
C ALA A 770 7.94 -7.44 -6.75
N ILE A 771 7.18 -7.93 -7.74
CA ILE A 771 7.62 -9.01 -8.64
C ILE A 771 8.68 -8.58 -9.67
N THR A 772 8.88 -7.27 -9.89
CA THR A 772 9.86 -6.74 -10.87
C THR A 772 11.18 -6.27 -10.25
N ARG A 773 11.40 -6.42 -8.94
CA ARG A 773 12.67 -5.99 -8.29
C ARG A 773 13.86 -6.94 -8.57
N ALA A 774 13.63 -8.11 -9.17
CA ALA A 774 14.64 -9.15 -9.34
C ALA A 774 15.29 -9.15 -10.73
N LYS A 775 16.62 -9.26 -10.79
CA LYS A 775 17.36 -9.41 -12.05
C LYS A 775 17.51 -10.87 -12.52
N ALA A 776 17.42 -11.85 -11.61
CA ALA A 776 17.70 -13.26 -11.92
C ALA A 776 16.66 -14.27 -11.41
N LYS A 777 16.10 -14.07 -10.21
CA LYS A 777 15.10 -15.01 -9.64
C LYS A 777 14.18 -14.33 -8.62
N VAL A 778 12.88 -14.61 -8.72
CA VAL A 778 11.86 -14.29 -7.70
C VAL A 778 11.51 -15.55 -6.92
N ILE A 779 11.45 -15.43 -5.60
CA ILE A 779 10.92 -16.45 -4.68
C ILE A 779 9.75 -15.79 -3.93
N ILE A 780 8.57 -16.40 -3.94
CA ILE A 780 7.38 -15.90 -3.24
C ILE A 780 6.96 -16.90 -2.17
N ILE A 781 6.69 -16.42 -0.96
CA ILE A 781 6.30 -17.23 0.19
C ILE A 781 5.00 -16.64 0.74
N GLY A 782 3.96 -17.47 0.87
CA GLY A 782 2.63 -16.96 1.28
C GLY A 782 1.55 -18.02 1.44
N ASN A 783 0.43 -17.61 2.01
CA ASN A 783 -0.75 -18.48 2.17
C ASN A 783 -1.59 -18.48 0.87
N PRO A 784 -1.66 -19.61 0.12
CA PRO A 784 -2.35 -19.65 -1.17
C PRO A 784 -3.87 -19.43 -1.04
N LEU A 785 -4.49 -19.82 0.09
CA LEU A 785 -5.94 -19.63 0.31
C LEU A 785 -6.31 -18.14 0.39
N CYS A 786 -5.42 -17.31 0.93
CA CYS A 786 -5.56 -15.85 0.89
C CYS A 786 -5.29 -15.29 -0.51
N LEU A 787 -4.22 -15.75 -1.14
CA LEU A 787 -3.75 -15.22 -2.41
C LEU A 787 -4.70 -15.57 -3.57
N GLU A 788 -5.37 -16.73 -3.55
CA GLU A 788 -6.32 -17.14 -4.59
C GLU A 788 -7.60 -16.28 -4.62
N LYS A 789 -7.87 -15.44 -3.61
CA LYS A 789 -8.97 -14.48 -3.68
C LYS A 789 -8.74 -13.39 -4.74
N ASP A 790 -7.52 -12.91 -4.95
CA ASP A 790 -7.20 -11.95 -6.02
C ASP A 790 -6.96 -12.66 -7.36
N ILE A 791 -7.37 -12.00 -8.45
CA ILE A 791 -7.28 -12.56 -9.80
C ILE A 791 -5.83 -12.62 -10.33
N LYS A 792 -4.99 -11.64 -10.01
CA LYS A 792 -3.59 -11.60 -10.45
C LYS A 792 -2.79 -12.68 -9.75
N TRP A 793 -2.96 -12.79 -8.43
CA TRP A 793 -2.33 -13.83 -7.61
C TRP A 793 -2.77 -15.23 -8.01
N ARG A 794 -4.07 -15.46 -8.25
CA ARG A 794 -4.56 -16.73 -8.80
C ARG A 794 -3.93 -17.06 -10.16
N MET A 795 -3.84 -16.10 -11.08
CA MET A 795 -3.16 -16.30 -12.37
C MET A 795 -1.66 -16.56 -12.22
N TYR A 796 -0.98 -15.89 -11.28
CA TYR A 796 0.45 -16.07 -11.03
C TYR A 796 0.77 -17.42 -10.41
N MET A 797 -0.01 -17.87 -9.41
CA MET A 797 0.14 -19.21 -8.82
C MET A 797 -0.21 -20.31 -9.83
N GLN A 798 -1.27 -20.13 -10.63
CA GLN A 798 -1.59 -21.04 -11.73
C GLN A 798 -0.42 -21.14 -12.72
N ARG A 799 0.23 -20.01 -13.05
CA ARG A 799 1.43 -20.01 -13.90
C ARG A 799 2.65 -20.67 -13.25
N CYS A 800 2.77 -20.66 -11.92
CA CYS A 800 3.79 -21.43 -11.22
C CYS A 800 3.51 -22.94 -11.26
N ARG A 801 2.24 -23.35 -11.11
CA ARG A 801 1.80 -24.76 -11.28
C ARG A 801 2.09 -25.24 -12.71
N GLU A 802 1.73 -24.46 -13.74
CA GLU A 802 2.04 -24.74 -15.16
C GLU A 802 3.53 -24.87 -15.49
N LEU A 803 4.41 -24.29 -14.67
CA LEU A 803 5.86 -24.30 -14.86
C LEU A 803 6.59 -25.30 -13.95
N GLY A 804 5.87 -26.01 -13.08
CA GLY A 804 6.46 -26.93 -12.10
C GLY A 804 7.22 -26.24 -10.96
N THR A 805 6.96 -24.95 -10.71
CA THR A 805 7.68 -24.13 -9.71
C THR A 805 6.82 -23.67 -8.53
N TYR A 806 5.66 -24.32 -8.36
CA TYR A 806 4.82 -24.23 -7.17
C TYR A 806 5.20 -25.38 -6.21
N HIS A 807 5.51 -25.06 -4.96
CA HIS A 807 5.89 -26.03 -3.92
C HIS A 807 5.16 -25.73 -2.60
N GLY A 808 5.18 -26.68 -1.66
CA GLY A 808 4.47 -26.55 -0.39
C GLY A 808 2.97 -26.84 -0.53
N PHE A 809 2.16 -26.29 0.37
CA PHE A 809 0.72 -26.57 0.44
C PHE A 809 -0.02 -26.08 -0.83
N ASP A 810 -0.81 -26.96 -1.47
CA ASP A 810 -1.68 -26.62 -2.59
C ASP A 810 -3.17 -26.66 -2.19
N SER A 811 -3.99 -25.80 -2.80
CA SER A 811 -5.41 -25.65 -2.46
C SER A 811 -6.31 -26.77 -3.02
N PHE A 812 -5.77 -27.63 -3.89
CA PHE A 812 -6.51 -28.68 -4.61
C PHE A 812 -6.38 -30.09 -4.02
N SER A 813 -5.38 -30.35 -3.16
CA SER A 813 -4.96 -31.71 -2.79
C SER A 813 -5.58 -32.26 -1.48
N LEU A 814 -6.62 -31.63 -0.93
CA LEU A 814 -7.25 -32.07 0.33
C LEU A 814 -8.17 -33.31 0.16
N GLY A 815 -7.54 -34.44 -0.18
CA GLY A 815 -8.11 -35.78 -0.30
C GLY A 815 -8.02 -36.63 0.98
N GLY A 816 -8.26 -36.04 2.16
CA GLY A 816 -8.48 -36.80 3.41
C GLY A 816 -7.32 -36.90 4.41
N GLU A 817 -6.21 -36.20 4.18
CA GLU A 817 -5.04 -36.22 5.09
C GLU A 817 -5.13 -35.22 6.26
N THR A 818 -4.46 -35.53 7.38
CA THR A 818 -4.43 -34.70 8.59
C THR A 818 -3.25 -33.71 8.57
N LEU A 819 -3.27 -32.74 9.49
CA LEU A 819 -2.20 -31.75 9.59
C LEU A 819 -0.86 -32.36 10.02
N GLU A 820 -0.91 -33.44 10.80
CA GLU A 820 0.26 -34.18 11.29
C GLU A 820 0.98 -34.89 10.14
N THR A 821 0.26 -35.62 9.28
CA THR A 821 0.86 -36.25 8.09
C THR A 821 1.48 -35.23 7.14
N VAL A 822 0.88 -34.05 6.96
CA VAL A 822 1.46 -32.98 6.13
C VAL A 822 2.77 -32.42 6.71
N VAL A 823 2.90 -32.33 8.04
CA VAL A 823 4.15 -31.87 8.68
C VAL A 823 5.22 -32.97 8.63
N GLU A 824 4.85 -34.23 8.85
CA GLU A 824 5.78 -35.36 8.71
C GLU A 824 6.26 -35.54 7.28
N ASP A 825 5.40 -35.37 6.27
CA ASP A 825 5.78 -35.47 4.85
C ASP A 825 6.67 -34.31 4.40
N ILE A 826 6.45 -33.09 4.91
CA ILE A 826 7.36 -31.94 4.68
C ILE A 826 8.75 -32.20 5.30
N VAL A 827 8.81 -32.67 6.56
CA VAL A 827 10.09 -32.95 7.24
C VAL A 827 10.80 -34.18 6.64
N GLY A 828 10.04 -35.21 6.28
CA GLY A 828 10.48 -36.45 5.65
C GLY A 828 10.96 -36.26 4.21
N THR A 829 10.34 -35.37 3.44
CA THR A 829 10.81 -34.99 2.10
C THR A 829 12.08 -34.14 2.18
N ILE A 830 12.11 -33.14 3.06
CA ILE A 830 13.26 -32.22 3.16
C ILE A 830 14.52 -32.94 3.64
N THR A 831 14.44 -33.73 4.71
CA THR A 831 15.63 -34.19 5.45
C THR A 831 16.62 -35.05 4.63
N PRO A 832 16.19 -36.08 3.86
CA PRO A 832 17.09 -36.87 3.00
C PRO A 832 17.64 -36.05 1.82
N MET A 833 16.84 -35.13 1.28
CA MET A 833 17.22 -34.25 0.17
C MET A 833 18.42 -33.35 0.55
N LEU A 834 18.59 -33.03 1.84
CA LEU A 834 19.70 -32.20 2.31
C LEU A 834 21.05 -32.93 2.36
N GLN A 835 21.08 -34.27 2.44
CA GLN A 835 22.29 -35.03 2.76
C GLN A 835 23.18 -35.36 1.53
N ASN A 836 22.60 -35.45 0.34
CA ASN A 836 23.27 -36.04 -0.84
C ASN A 836 23.84 -35.04 -1.86
N ILE A 837 23.74 -33.72 -1.63
CA ILE A 837 24.11 -32.71 -2.63
C ILE A 837 25.62 -32.39 -2.58
N LYS A 838 26.36 -32.76 -3.65
CA LYS A 838 27.76 -32.35 -3.90
C LYS A 838 27.88 -31.70 -5.28
N ILE A 839 28.41 -30.47 -5.36
CA ILE A 839 28.67 -29.76 -6.63
C ILE A 839 30.08 -29.15 -6.61
N ALA A 840 30.76 -29.15 -7.75
CA ALA A 840 32.20 -28.90 -7.88
C ALA A 840 32.63 -27.43 -7.68
N PRO A 841 33.87 -27.18 -7.20
CA PRO A 841 34.37 -25.82 -6.93
C PRO A 841 34.62 -24.98 -8.19
N LYS A 842 34.50 -23.65 -8.04
CA LYS A 842 34.68 -22.66 -9.12
C LYS A 842 36.04 -22.80 -9.82
N LYS A 843 36.05 -23.06 -11.14
CA LYS A 843 37.27 -22.98 -11.97
C LYS A 843 37.83 -21.54 -11.91
N ARG A 844 39.04 -21.38 -11.35
CA ARG A 844 39.79 -20.11 -11.39
C ARG A 844 40.09 -19.74 -12.84
N VAL A 845 39.62 -18.56 -13.28
CA VAL A 845 40.04 -17.97 -14.56
C VAL A 845 41.52 -17.61 -14.47
N ARG A 846 42.38 -18.30 -15.23
CA ARG A 846 43.81 -17.94 -15.34
C ARG A 846 43.91 -16.59 -16.05
N ARG A 847 44.42 -15.56 -15.35
CA ARG A 847 44.97 -14.36 -16.01
C ARG A 847 46.06 -14.82 -16.99
N LYS A 848 45.92 -14.51 -18.29
CA LYS A 848 47.07 -14.59 -19.22
C LYS A 848 48.11 -13.57 -18.73
N LYS A 849 49.34 -14.03 -18.45
CA LYS A 849 50.49 -13.13 -18.42
C LYS A 849 50.80 -12.74 -19.86
N THR A 850 50.79 -11.45 -20.18
CA THR A 850 51.44 -10.95 -21.38
C THR A 850 52.94 -11.14 -21.20
N GLN A 851 53.57 -11.97 -22.03
CA GLN A 851 55.03 -11.98 -22.12
C GLN A 851 55.46 -10.72 -22.87
N LYS A 852 56.38 -9.94 -22.28
CA LYS A 852 57.29 -9.13 -23.09
C LYS A 852 58.20 -10.11 -23.84
N ASN A 853 58.49 -9.82 -25.10
CA ASN A 853 59.70 -10.22 -25.79
C ASN A 853 59.95 -9.20 -26.90
N GLN A 854 61.14 -8.59 -26.85
CA GLN A 854 61.70 -7.61 -27.80
C GLN A 854 60.74 -6.44 -28.12
#